data_AF-A0A9P7G262-F1
#
_entry.id   AF-A0A9P7G262-F1
#
_cell.length_a   1.000
_cell.length_b   1.000
_cell.length_c   1.000
_cell.angle_alpha   90.00
_cell.angle_beta   90.00
_cell.angle_gamma   90.00
#
_symmetry.space_group_name_H-M   'P 1'
#
loop_
_entity.id
_entity.type
_entity.pdbx_description
1 polymer ?
#
loop_
_entity_poly.entity_id
_entity_poly.type
_entity_poly.pdbx_seq_one_letter_code
_entity_poly.pdbx_strand_id
1 'polypeptide(L)'
;MPTPVFALIIGIDIYQATGIRDLNSCVKDARQIRRFLIDDLNVPRDHICLLLDDEATKLAIEDAFMSHLVNNTSINRGDAIVIYFAGHGSSIRAPKEWFEGDSYSETCNVEVLCPHDHDTDQYGIPIAGISDRSMHAVIGELAQIKGNNITFIADCCFSPPMTRNHGSIRWTPTNKSKPDDLYKGLWLGARGKLHIRGLGFYTAQSKTHVVLSACSPGGKAVERKPGGIFTRSLLQTAFGLSLHRTSYSLLLDRVLQSVGSDEQRPVCVGAYLKDRIVFDGVPFFLDARLIPLSIIKDSELSLHLHNYFSSLNPVIATVVVTEAHPTWCMGRIDSLAVLQLTGHKGYKYDRSGQSEVVAEGSSNLVQEGKINRFSTRLTPLEVRIDTLVIVSVMARIKEWVWDHYHQDSEKCNGTHYGARCKFCTLAKLSKIREAEQVALLKGIVDAIRSDNILLSEAKEATTRTTGKIDVLQNHLIQCQYCPEDIKQRARSSKAKRKGFELDDIEESTRSSASTSESLRVPVQSQLKKQKSFTVVAAKALSFNPERQEAFHIQLLRAFVSAGWSFNTIEDVEVMKLFHDFCPGARLPGRDKLSGKILGNAVTKFTNEMVNSVKGGLATISCDGWKDISKKHLIAFMFTANRNAHLTRVYDQSAKRKTGDNLAVLMKEEIKYLRDIGLRVIGLVGDAGPDERRARRLVQAEEPHILIADCWSHQIPLILADYKKGNPALAIVMDEGGNVVKWFNNHSIALGMLDKEQKDINPDGKVHVLIFPIITRWTAWFCALARLLLVRRGLEITSTKYHDEILDSVGRKARDKDKARIILRRVKDDSWWEKVAT
;
A
#
# COMPACT_ATOMS: atom_id res chain seq x y z
N MET A 1 4.63 -3.87 1.21
CA MET A 1 5.77 -3.87 0.27
C MET A 1 5.21 -3.77 -1.13
N PRO A 2 5.98 -3.34 -2.14
CA PRO A 2 5.56 -3.41 -3.53
C PRO A 2 5.08 -4.83 -3.90
N THR A 3 4.02 -4.94 -4.71
CA THR A 3 3.34 -6.19 -5.10
C THR A 3 3.78 -6.62 -6.50
N PRO A 4 4.79 -7.49 -6.69
CA PRO A 4 5.30 -7.82 -8.02
C PRO A 4 4.19 -8.31 -8.95
N VAL A 5 4.27 -7.94 -10.22
CA VAL A 5 3.36 -8.44 -11.27
C VAL A 5 4.03 -9.59 -11.99
N PHE A 6 3.28 -10.65 -12.25
CA PHE A 6 3.62 -11.76 -13.13
C PHE A 6 2.54 -11.91 -14.19
N ALA A 7 2.90 -12.34 -15.40
CA ALA A 7 1.94 -12.51 -16.48
C ALA A 7 2.14 -13.77 -17.31
N LEU A 8 1.02 -14.32 -17.77
CA LEU A 8 0.92 -15.30 -18.84
C LEU A 8 0.08 -14.67 -19.96
N ILE A 9 0.68 -14.47 -21.12
CA ILE A 9 0.09 -13.72 -22.24
C ILE A 9 0.03 -14.66 -23.45
N ILE A 10 -1.18 -14.86 -23.98
CA ILE A 10 -1.46 -15.79 -25.07
C ILE A 10 -2.10 -14.99 -26.22
N GLY A 11 -1.55 -15.11 -27.42
CA GLY A 11 -2.06 -14.44 -28.63
C GLY A 11 -2.00 -15.36 -29.84
N ILE A 12 -3.16 -15.76 -30.37
CA ILE A 12 -3.25 -16.74 -31.47
C ILE A 12 -3.96 -16.09 -32.65
N ASP A 13 -3.21 -15.91 -33.73
CA ASP A 13 -3.75 -15.53 -35.03
C ASP A 13 -3.90 -16.76 -35.93
N ILE A 14 -2.93 -17.69 -35.92
CA ILE A 14 -2.90 -18.86 -36.81
C ILE A 14 -3.39 -20.13 -36.11
N TYR A 15 -4.21 -20.94 -36.80
CA TYR A 15 -4.76 -22.19 -36.27
C TYR A 15 -4.35 -23.43 -37.07
N GLN A 16 -4.07 -24.55 -36.38
CA GLN A 16 -3.65 -25.82 -36.99
C GLN A 16 -4.79 -26.50 -37.77
N ALA A 17 -6.02 -26.40 -37.28
CA ALA A 17 -7.18 -27.00 -37.93
C ALA A 17 -7.61 -26.15 -39.14
N THR A 18 -7.50 -26.70 -40.36
CA THR A 18 -7.89 -26.04 -41.63
C THR A 18 -9.38 -25.65 -41.74
N GLY A 19 -10.21 -26.03 -40.78
CA GLY A 19 -11.62 -25.62 -40.66
C GLY A 19 -11.84 -24.41 -39.75
N ILE A 20 -10.79 -23.92 -39.08
CA ILE A 20 -10.77 -22.67 -38.33
C ILE A 20 -10.17 -21.60 -39.25
N ARG A 21 -10.66 -20.36 -39.12
CA ARG A 21 -10.17 -19.21 -39.89
C ARG A 21 -9.10 -18.49 -39.09
N ASP A 22 -7.98 -18.14 -39.73
CA ASP A 22 -6.97 -17.30 -39.08
C ASP A 22 -7.46 -15.87 -38.79
N LEU A 23 -6.97 -15.31 -37.69
CA LEU A 23 -7.14 -13.92 -37.25
C LEU A 23 -5.90 -13.10 -37.66
N ASN A 24 -5.90 -11.78 -37.41
CA ASN A 24 -4.89 -10.86 -37.96
C ASN A 24 -4.34 -9.86 -36.93
N SER A 25 -4.59 -10.06 -35.64
CA SER A 25 -4.33 -9.05 -34.60
C SER A 25 -4.17 -9.59 -33.18
N CYS A 26 -4.49 -10.83 -32.88
CA CYS A 26 -4.35 -11.41 -31.54
C CYS A 26 -2.89 -11.45 -31.07
N VAL A 27 -1.97 -11.80 -31.96
CA VAL A 27 -0.51 -11.78 -31.70
C VAL A 27 -0.02 -10.35 -31.50
N LYS A 28 -0.56 -9.41 -32.28
CA LYS A 28 -0.26 -7.99 -32.16
C LYS A 28 -0.74 -7.44 -30.82
N ASP A 29 -1.95 -7.82 -30.39
CA ASP A 29 -2.54 -7.41 -29.12
C ASP A 29 -1.78 -7.99 -27.92
N ALA A 30 -1.43 -9.29 -27.94
CA ALA A 30 -0.57 -9.92 -26.95
C ALA A 30 0.79 -9.21 -26.83
N ARG A 31 1.43 -8.86 -27.96
CA ARG A 31 2.67 -8.08 -27.98
C ARG A 31 2.48 -6.65 -27.45
N GLN A 32 1.33 -6.01 -27.65
CA GLN A 32 1.02 -4.70 -27.07
C GLN A 32 0.81 -4.77 -25.56
N ILE A 33 0.09 -5.78 -25.04
CA ILE A 33 -0.05 -6.01 -23.59
C ILE A 33 1.30 -6.29 -22.95
N ARG A 34 2.15 -7.11 -23.58
CA ARG A 34 3.53 -7.35 -23.10
C ARG A 34 4.36 -6.08 -23.04
N ARG A 35 4.28 -5.21 -24.07
CA ARG A 35 4.96 -3.90 -24.07
C ARG A 35 4.44 -3.03 -22.94
N PHE A 36 3.12 -2.90 -22.79
CA PHE A 36 2.53 -2.16 -21.67
C PHE A 36 3.01 -2.64 -20.30
N LEU A 37 3.12 -3.95 -20.08
CA LEU A 37 3.67 -4.47 -18.83
C LEU A 37 5.16 -4.14 -18.64
N ILE A 38 6.00 -4.27 -19.67
CA ILE A 38 7.47 -4.06 -19.56
C ILE A 38 7.86 -2.58 -19.58
N ASP A 39 7.32 -1.84 -20.54
CA ASP A 39 7.76 -0.51 -20.91
C ASP A 39 7.03 0.55 -20.09
N ASP A 40 5.71 0.39 -19.88
CA ASP A 40 4.92 1.29 -19.04
C ASP A 40 4.93 0.87 -17.57
N LEU A 41 4.60 -0.38 -17.22
CA LEU A 41 4.54 -0.83 -15.81
C LEU A 41 5.87 -1.36 -15.22
N ASN A 42 6.97 -1.37 -15.99
CA ASN A 42 8.28 -1.89 -15.57
C ASN A 42 8.30 -3.30 -14.96
N VAL A 43 7.40 -4.17 -15.42
CA VAL A 43 7.39 -5.60 -15.08
C VAL A 43 8.65 -6.27 -15.67
N PRO A 44 9.44 -6.99 -14.85
CA PRO A 44 10.62 -7.71 -15.33
C PRO A 44 10.28 -8.70 -16.45
N ARG A 45 11.15 -8.86 -17.44
CA ARG A 45 10.87 -9.69 -18.63
C ARG A 45 10.69 -11.17 -18.27
N ASP A 46 11.41 -11.64 -17.26
CA ASP A 46 11.36 -12.98 -16.67
C ASP A 46 10.09 -13.24 -15.84
N HIS A 47 9.34 -12.19 -15.49
CA HIS A 47 8.01 -12.34 -14.88
C HIS A 47 6.90 -12.60 -15.92
N ILE A 48 7.20 -12.50 -17.23
CA ILE A 48 6.22 -12.58 -18.31
C ILE A 48 6.50 -13.80 -19.20
N CYS A 49 5.61 -14.78 -19.17
CA CYS A 49 5.52 -15.82 -20.20
C CYS A 49 4.63 -15.31 -21.34
N LEU A 50 5.09 -15.47 -22.58
CA LEU A 50 4.39 -15.11 -23.80
C LEU A 50 4.33 -16.36 -24.68
N LEU A 51 3.14 -16.75 -25.13
CA LEU A 51 2.93 -17.82 -26.09
C LEU A 51 2.18 -17.25 -27.30
N LEU A 52 2.73 -17.43 -28.50
CA LEU A 52 2.17 -16.89 -29.74
C LEU A 52 1.96 -18.00 -30.78
N ASP A 53 0.85 -17.93 -31.52
CA ASP A 53 0.53 -18.85 -32.62
C ASP A 53 0.85 -20.33 -32.28
N ASP A 54 1.78 -20.96 -32.99
CA ASP A 54 2.17 -22.37 -32.84
C ASP A 54 2.80 -22.72 -31.48
N GLU A 55 3.35 -21.74 -30.74
CA GLU A 55 3.78 -21.92 -29.35
C GLU A 55 2.59 -22.08 -28.39
N ALA A 56 1.42 -21.54 -28.75
CA ALA A 56 0.21 -21.51 -27.92
C ALA A 56 -0.71 -22.73 -28.13
N THR A 57 -0.12 -23.93 -28.15
CA THR A 57 -0.86 -25.20 -28.05
C THR A 57 -1.51 -25.35 -26.69
N LYS A 58 -2.53 -26.22 -26.60
CA LYS A 58 -3.22 -26.51 -25.34
C LYS A 58 -2.25 -26.97 -24.25
N LEU A 59 -1.36 -27.91 -24.59
CA LEU A 59 -0.38 -28.45 -23.64
C LEU A 59 0.60 -27.37 -23.18
N ALA A 60 1.12 -26.55 -24.10
CA ALA A 60 2.04 -25.46 -23.74
C ALA A 60 1.38 -24.42 -22.81
N ILE A 61 0.09 -24.10 -23.02
CA ILE A 61 -0.67 -23.21 -22.14
C ILE A 61 -0.85 -23.85 -20.75
N GLU A 62 -1.25 -25.12 -20.68
CA GLU A 62 -1.43 -25.88 -19.43
C GLU A 62 -0.10 -26.03 -18.65
N ASP A 63 1.00 -26.31 -19.35
CA ASP A 63 2.35 -26.35 -18.78
C ASP A 63 2.84 -24.97 -18.34
N ALA A 64 2.48 -23.89 -19.04
CA ALA A 64 2.80 -22.52 -18.61
C ALA A 64 2.02 -22.13 -17.34
N PHE A 65 0.75 -22.54 -17.19
CA PHE A 65 0.04 -22.40 -15.92
C PHE A 65 0.77 -23.11 -14.78
N MET A 66 1.23 -24.35 -14.98
CA MET A 66 1.95 -25.09 -13.95
C MET A 66 3.33 -24.51 -13.66
N SER A 67 4.18 -24.34 -14.67
CA SER A 67 5.58 -23.96 -14.52
C SER A 67 5.78 -22.49 -14.19
N HIS A 68 5.10 -21.58 -14.90
CA HIS A 68 5.30 -20.13 -14.78
C HIS A 68 4.47 -19.48 -13.67
N LEU A 69 3.30 -20.05 -13.32
CA LEU A 69 2.40 -19.46 -12.31
C LEU A 69 2.29 -20.29 -11.02
N VAL A 70 1.87 -21.55 -11.09
CA VAL A 70 1.58 -22.37 -9.90
C VAL A 70 2.85 -22.74 -9.14
N ASN A 71 3.82 -23.37 -9.83
CA ASN A 71 5.06 -23.89 -9.25
C ASN A 71 6.17 -22.84 -9.14
N ASN A 72 6.00 -21.67 -9.78
CA ASN A 72 6.99 -20.60 -9.76
C ASN A 72 7.19 -20.06 -8.34
N THR A 73 8.37 -20.28 -7.76
CA THR A 73 8.70 -19.91 -6.38
C THR A 73 8.96 -18.41 -6.20
N SER A 74 9.15 -17.65 -7.27
CA SER A 74 9.30 -16.19 -7.23
C SER A 74 7.97 -15.47 -6.96
N ILE A 75 6.83 -16.12 -7.25
CA ILE A 75 5.49 -15.56 -6.98
C ILE A 75 5.11 -15.84 -5.53
N ASN A 76 5.01 -14.78 -4.72
CA ASN A 76 4.56 -14.82 -3.33
C ASN A 76 3.04 -14.71 -3.22
N ARG A 77 2.51 -15.04 -2.05
CA ARG A 77 1.06 -14.96 -1.80
C ARG A 77 0.61 -13.50 -1.68
N GLY A 78 -0.19 -13.05 -2.64
CA GLY A 78 -0.67 -11.66 -2.78
C GLY A 78 -0.08 -10.93 -3.99
N ASP A 79 0.95 -11.48 -4.62
CA ASP A 79 1.55 -10.92 -5.84
C ASP A 79 0.52 -10.88 -6.98
N ALA A 80 0.61 -9.88 -7.85
CA ALA A 80 -0.37 -9.66 -8.91
C ALA A 80 -0.12 -10.61 -10.09
N ILE A 81 -1.16 -11.32 -10.53
CA ILE A 81 -1.08 -12.25 -11.66
C ILE A 81 -2.03 -11.80 -12.76
N VAL A 82 -1.49 -11.57 -13.96
CA VAL A 82 -2.24 -11.20 -15.16
C VAL A 82 -2.23 -12.36 -16.15
N ILE A 83 -3.40 -12.92 -16.43
CA ILE A 83 -3.57 -13.92 -17.48
C ILE A 83 -4.28 -13.20 -18.63
N TYR A 84 -3.66 -13.14 -19.80
CA TYR A 84 -4.22 -12.49 -20.98
C TYR A 84 -4.38 -13.51 -22.11
N PHE A 85 -5.54 -13.54 -22.75
CA PHE A 85 -5.83 -14.36 -23.92
C PHE A 85 -6.48 -13.52 -25.02
N ALA A 86 -5.91 -13.57 -26.23
CA ALA A 86 -6.54 -13.12 -27.46
C ALA A 86 -6.50 -14.24 -28.51
N GLY A 87 -7.66 -14.52 -29.11
CA GLY A 87 -7.84 -15.62 -30.05
C GLY A 87 -9.32 -15.94 -30.21
N HIS A 88 -9.64 -17.03 -30.88
CA HIS A 88 -10.99 -17.55 -30.95
C HIS A 88 -11.50 -18.08 -29.61
N GLY A 89 -12.74 -17.76 -29.26
CA GLY A 89 -13.58 -18.58 -28.40
C GLY A 89 -14.47 -19.50 -29.23
N SER A 90 -14.97 -20.57 -28.62
CA SER A 90 -15.99 -21.46 -29.21
C SER A 90 -16.91 -22.00 -28.11
N SER A 91 -17.88 -22.82 -28.49
CA SER A 91 -18.76 -23.54 -27.59
C SER A 91 -18.94 -24.99 -28.04
N ILE A 92 -18.69 -25.96 -27.15
CA ILE A 92 -18.84 -27.40 -27.42
C ILE A 92 -20.00 -27.95 -26.60
N ARG A 93 -20.81 -28.87 -27.16
CA ARG A 93 -21.88 -29.54 -26.41
C ARG A 93 -21.31 -30.25 -25.17
N ALA A 94 -21.90 -29.99 -24.01
CA ALA A 94 -21.48 -30.62 -22.76
C ALA A 94 -21.78 -32.14 -22.74
N PRO A 95 -20.95 -32.94 -22.05
CA PRO A 95 -21.33 -34.28 -21.62
C PRO A 95 -22.62 -34.26 -20.77
N LYS A 96 -23.36 -35.38 -20.79
CA LYS A 96 -24.65 -35.49 -20.08
C LYS A 96 -24.53 -35.26 -18.57
N GLU A 97 -23.43 -35.69 -17.95
CA GLU A 97 -23.22 -35.69 -16.50
C GLU A 97 -22.52 -34.43 -15.96
N TRP A 98 -22.37 -33.38 -16.78
CA TRP A 98 -21.50 -32.23 -16.42
C TRP A 98 -22.17 -31.13 -15.58
N PHE A 99 -23.50 -31.12 -15.50
CA PHE A 99 -24.30 -30.13 -14.75
C PHE A 99 -25.27 -30.82 -13.78
N GLU A 100 -25.60 -30.17 -12.66
CA GLU A 100 -26.65 -30.64 -11.74
C GLU A 100 -28.05 -30.42 -12.34
N GLY A 101 -28.94 -31.40 -12.18
CA GLY A 101 -30.37 -31.32 -12.53
C GLY A 101 -30.70 -31.90 -13.89
N ASP A 102 -31.01 -33.20 -13.93
CA ASP A 102 -31.48 -33.90 -15.13
C ASP A 102 -32.85 -33.36 -15.58
N SER A 103 -32.84 -32.51 -16.60
CA SER A 103 -33.97 -32.37 -17.53
C SER A 103 -33.46 -32.62 -18.94
N TYR A 104 -33.93 -33.72 -19.52
CA TYR A 104 -33.32 -34.38 -20.69
C TYR A 104 -33.47 -33.63 -22.04
N SER A 105 -33.86 -32.35 -22.04
CA SER A 105 -34.43 -31.66 -23.21
C SER A 105 -33.66 -30.45 -23.75
N GLU A 106 -32.59 -29.96 -23.12
CA GLU A 106 -31.83 -28.80 -23.61
C GLU A 106 -30.33 -29.06 -23.75
N THR A 107 -29.80 -28.90 -24.96
CA THR A 107 -28.37 -29.00 -25.27
C THR A 107 -27.59 -27.86 -24.63
N CYS A 108 -27.05 -28.09 -23.44
CA CYS A 108 -26.11 -27.14 -22.83
C CYS A 108 -24.76 -27.20 -23.56
N ASN A 109 -24.28 -26.04 -24.00
CA ASN A 109 -22.92 -25.88 -24.50
C ASN A 109 -22.00 -25.34 -23.40
N VAL A 110 -20.72 -25.65 -23.52
CA VAL A 110 -19.64 -25.19 -22.65
C VAL A 110 -18.73 -24.30 -23.45
N GLU A 111 -18.43 -23.13 -22.89
CA GLU A 111 -17.52 -22.15 -23.47
C GLU A 111 -16.08 -22.68 -23.40
N VAL A 112 -15.35 -22.57 -24.52
CA VAL A 112 -13.94 -22.96 -24.61
C VAL A 112 -13.11 -21.83 -25.23
N LEU A 113 -11.92 -21.60 -24.68
CA LEU A 113 -10.84 -20.89 -25.37
C LEU A 113 -10.25 -21.83 -26.42
N CYS A 114 -9.84 -21.30 -27.57
CA CYS A 114 -9.25 -22.06 -28.66
C CYS A 114 -7.72 -21.81 -28.74
N PRO A 115 -6.89 -22.73 -28.22
CA PRO A 115 -5.46 -22.84 -28.54
C PRO A 115 -5.19 -23.04 -30.03
N HIS A 116 -3.93 -22.96 -30.46
CA HIS A 116 -3.53 -23.18 -31.85
C HIS A 116 -3.96 -24.55 -32.41
N ASP A 117 -3.82 -25.59 -31.59
CA ASP A 117 -4.20 -26.99 -31.85
C ASP A 117 -5.71 -27.26 -31.59
N HIS A 118 -6.54 -26.22 -31.43
CA HIS A 118 -7.98 -26.41 -31.25
C HIS A 118 -8.62 -27.13 -32.45
N ASP A 119 -9.53 -28.04 -32.14
CA ASP A 119 -10.24 -28.94 -33.06
C ASP A 119 -9.37 -29.98 -33.79
N THR A 120 -8.03 -29.82 -33.87
CA THR A 120 -7.11 -30.79 -34.49
C THR A 120 -5.65 -30.56 -34.09
N ASP A 121 -4.97 -31.61 -33.63
CA ASP A 121 -3.51 -31.65 -33.48
C ASP A 121 -2.76 -32.00 -34.79
N GLN A 122 -1.42 -31.99 -34.74
CA GLN A 122 -0.55 -32.34 -35.87
C GLN A 122 -0.74 -33.76 -36.45
N TYR A 123 -1.44 -34.65 -35.73
CA TYR A 123 -1.71 -36.03 -36.13
C TYR A 123 -3.18 -36.24 -36.56
N GLY A 124 -4.02 -35.20 -36.55
CA GLY A 124 -5.44 -35.28 -36.89
C GLY A 124 -6.37 -35.58 -35.71
N ILE A 125 -5.86 -35.66 -34.48
CA ILE A 125 -6.63 -35.98 -33.27
C ILE A 125 -7.41 -34.74 -32.78
N PRO A 126 -8.71 -34.85 -32.46
CA PRO A 126 -9.50 -33.71 -31.98
C PRO A 126 -9.06 -33.21 -30.59
N ILE A 127 -8.90 -31.90 -30.43
CA ILE A 127 -8.61 -31.22 -29.17
C ILE A 127 -9.68 -30.18 -28.88
N ALA A 128 -10.43 -30.39 -27.80
CA ALA A 128 -11.60 -29.58 -27.42
C ALA A 128 -11.28 -28.16 -26.88
N GLY A 129 -10.01 -27.70 -26.90
CA GLY A 129 -9.59 -26.42 -26.31
C GLY A 129 -9.64 -26.40 -24.78
N ILE A 130 -9.64 -25.21 -24.17
CA ILE A 130 -9.62 -25.03 -22.71
C ILE A 130 -10.99 -24.54 -22.24
N SER A 131 -11.74 -25.39 -21.53
CA SER A 131 -13.08 -25.06 -21.05
C SER A 131 -13.10 -24.08 -19.88
N ASP A 132 -14.21 -23.34 -19.74
CA ASP A 132 -14.52 -22.51 -18.57
C ASP A 132 -14.30 -23.25 -17.24
N ARG A 133 -14.71 -24.52 -17.18
CA ARG A 133 -14.57 -25.44 -16.06
C ARG A 133 -13.10 -25.77 -15.76
N SER A 134 -12.27 -25.95 -16.79
CA SER A 134 -10.82 -26.14 -16.63
C SER A 134 -10.16 -24.86 -16.12
N MET A 135 -10.52 -23.72 -16.72
CA MET A 135 -9.99 -22.41 -16.36
C MET A 135 -10.34 -22.02 -14.91
N HIS A 136 -11.59 -22.21 -14.51
CA HIS A 136 -12.02 -22.00 -13.12
C HIS A 136 -11.28 -22.88 -12.12
N ALA A 137 -10.95 -24.13 -12.48
CA ALA A 137 -10.21 -25.03 -11.61
C ALA A 137 -8.74 -24.58 -11.46
N VAL A 138 -8.02 -24.32 -12.56
CA VAL A 138 -6.62 -23.89 -12.50
C VAL A 138 -6.46 -22.52 -11.83
N ILE A 139 -7.33 -21.54 -12.12
CA ILE A 139 -7.32 -20.26 -11.41
C ILE A 139 -7.72 -20.44 -9.94
N GLY A 140 -8.64 -21.37 -9.62
CA GLY A 140 -9.03 -21.69 -8.26
C GLY A 140 -7.87 -22.24 -7.42
N GLU A 141 -7.09 -23.15 -7.99
CA GLU A 141 -5.88 -23.72 -7.38
C GLU A 141 -4.78 -22.66 -7.25
N LEU A 142 -4.54 -21.88 -8.30
CA LEU A 142 -3.62 -20.75 -8.28
C LEU A 142 -4.00 -19.74 -7.19
N ALA A 143 -5.28 -19.43 -7.01
CA ALA A 143 -5.77 -18.51 -5.98
C ALA A 143 -5.62 -19.06 -4.55
N GLN A 144 -5.69 -20.37 -4.36
CA GLN A 144 -5.41 -21.00 -3.06
C GLN A 144 -3.93 -20.86 -2.69
N ILE A 145 -3.04 -21.09 -3.66
CA ILE A 145 -1.58 -21.10 -3.47
C ILE A 145 -1.01 -19.66 -3.41
N LYS A 146 -1.32 -18.83 -4.40
CA LYS A 146 -0.77 -17.48 -4.61
C LYS A 146 -1.68 -16.35 -4.13
N GLY A 147 -2.89 -16.64 -3.66
CA GLY A 147 -3.86 -15.61 -3.27
C GLY A 147 -4.66 -15.10 -4.46
N ASN A 148 -5.71 -14.31 -4.18
CA ASN A 148 -6.72 -13.95 -5.16
C ASN A 148 -6.43 -12.68 -5.98
N ASN A 149 -5.18 -12.18 -5.98
CA ASN A 149 -4.75 -11.04 -6.79
C ASN A 149 -4.54 -11.39 -8.27
N ILE A 150 -5.51 -12.10 -8.84
CA ILE A 150 -5.48 -12.65 -10.20
C ILE A 150 -6.49 -11.90 -11.07
N THR A 151 -6.05 -11.53 -12.27
CA THR A 151 -6.87 -10.90 -13.31
C THR A 151 -6.79 -11.72 -14.57
N PHE A 152 -7.92 -12.26 -15.03
CA PHE A 152 -8.04 -12.88 -16.34
C PHE A 152 -8.62 -11.89 -17.33
N ILE A 153 -7.96 -11.70 -18.47
CA ILE A 153 -8.34 -10.76 -19.53
C ILE A 153 -8.58 -11.59 -20.79
N ALA A 154 -9.83 -11.63 -21.26
CA ALA A 154 -10.27 -12.45 -22.38
C ALA A 154 -10.76 -11.57 -23.55
N ASP A 155 -9.92 -11.41 -24.57
CA ASP A 155 -10.27 -10.72 -25.82
C ASP A 155 -10.73 -11.73 -26.87
N CYS A 156 -11.85 -12.39 -26.56
CA CYS A 156 -12.51 -13.41 -27.38
C CYS A 156 -14.03 -13.41 -27.11
N CYS A 157 -14.80 -14.17 -27.89
CA CYS A 157 -16.23 -14.38 -27.64
C CYS A 157 -16.66 -15.83 -27.91
N PHE A 158 -17.68 -16.32 -27.20
CA PHE A 158 -18.06 -17.73 -27.18
C PHE A 158 -19.35 -18.06 -27.94
N SER A 159 -20.10 -17.04 -28.38
CA SER A 159 -21.39 -17.21 -29.05
C SER A 159 -21.29 -17.05 -30.58
N PRO A 160 -22.03 -17.85 -31.37
CA PRO A 160 -22.04 -17.76 -32.81
C PRO A 160 -22.58 -16.39 -33.28
N PRO A 161 -21.98 -15.76 -34.30
CA PRO A 161 -22.41 -14.45 -34.73
C PRO A 161 -23.70 -14.51 -35.56
N MET A 162 -24.71 -13.73 -35.17
CA MET A 162 -26.01 -13.64 -35.87
C MET A 162 -25.95 -13.07 -37.31
N THR A 163 -24.78 -12.68 -37.82
CA THR A 163 -24.62 -12.02 -39.12
C THR A 163 -23.48 -12.65 -39.91
N ARG A 164 -23.69 -12.84 -41.23
CA ARG A 164 -22.77 -13.57 -42.15
C ARG A 164 -21.38 -12.95 -42.35
N ASN A 165 -21.05 -11.84 -41.69
CA ASN A 165 -19.78 -11.14 -41.89
C ASN A 165 -18.74 -11.62 -40.85
N HIS A 166 -18.25 -12.85 -41.04
CA HIS A 166 -17.42 -13.58 -40.07
C HIS A 166 -15.95 -13.12 -39.99
N GLY A 167 -15.44 -12.40 -41.01
CA GLY A 167 -14.01 -12.14 -41.23
C GLY A 167 -13.29 -11.24 -40.22
N SER A 168 -13.94 -10.86 -39.12
CA SER A 168 -13.37 -9.98 -38.08
C SER A 168 -13.78 -10.39 -36.66
N ILE A 169 -14.43 -11.53 -36.48
CA ILE A 169 -15.04 -11.92 -35.20
C ILE A 169 -14.16 -12.98 -34.54
N ARG A 170 -13.88 -12.82 -33.25
CA ARG A 170 -13.06 -13.72 -32.42
C ARG A 170 -13.86 -14.92 -31.88
N TRP A 171 -14.59 -15.57 -32.78
CA TRP A 171 -15.32 -16.83 -32.57
C TRP A 171 -15.17 -17.79 -33.76
N THR A 172 -15.04 -19.08 -33.49
CA THR A 172 -15.03 -20.16 -34.49
C THR A 172 -16.04 -21.25 -34.11
N PRO A 173 -16.67 -21.96 -35.07
CA PRO A 173 -17.31 -23.24 -34.76
C PRO A 173 -16.24 -24.29 -34.40
N THR A 174 -16.61 -25.27 -33.59
CA THR A 174 -15.86 -26.50 -33.38
C THR A 174 -16.54 -27.63 -34.17
N ASN A 175 -15.81 -28.32 -35.04
CA ASN A 175 -16.39 -29.23 -36.03
C ASN A 175 -16.05 -30.71 -35.78
N LYS A 176 -14.84 -31.02 -35.29
CA LYS A 176 -14.35 -32.39 -35.10
C LYS A 176 -14.46 -32.86 -33.64
N SER A 177 -14.24 -31.97 -32.68
CA SER A 177 -14.21 -32.28 -31.25
C SER A 177 -15.62 -32.59 -30.72
N LYS A 178 -15.72 -33.66 -29.95
CA LYS A 178 -16.98 -34.18 -29.39
C LYS A 178 -17.05 -33.90 -27.88
N PRO A 179 -18.24 -34.07 -27.26
CA PRO A 179 -18.38 -33.93 -25.81
C PRO A 179 -17.36 -34.74 -25.00
N ASP A 180 -17.00 -35.94 -25.45
CA ASP A 180 -16.05 -36.81 -24.74
C ASP A 180 -14.60 -36.29 -24.77
N ASP A 181 -14.23 -35.49 -25.78
CA ASP A 181 -12.90 -34.90 -25.89
C ASP A 181 -12.67 -33.80 -24.84
N LEU A 182 -13.75 -33.21 -24.31
CA LEU A 182 -13.70 -32.31 -23.16
C LEU A 182 -13.22 -33.02 -21.89
N TYR A 183 -13.45 -34.34 -21.72
CA TYR A 183 -12.91 -35.11 -20.59
C TYR A 183 -11.43 -35.44 -20.76
N LYS A 184 -11.01 -35.81 -21.99
CA LYS A 184 -9.61 -36.17 -22.29
C LYS A 184 -8.66 -35.05 -21.92
N GLY A 185 -9.04 -33.82 -22.26
CA GLY A 185 -8.32 -32.59 -21.89
C GLY A 185 -8.94 -31.84 -20.71
N LEU A 186 -9.61 -32.50 -19.77
CA LEU A 186 -10.12 -31.83 -18.56
C LEU A 186 -9.00 -31.69 -17.52
N TRP A 187 -8.75 -30.45 -17.08
CA TRP A 187 -7.82 -30.15 -15.99
C TRP A 187 -8.05 -31.08 -14.79
N LEU A 188 -6.98 -31.62 -14.19
CA LEU A 188 -7.08 -32.60 -13.11
C LEU A 188 -7.93 -32.08 -11.95
N GLY A 189 -7.70 -30.82 -11.55
CA GLY A 189 -8.47 -30.12 -10.52
C GLY A 189 -9.95 -29.89 -10.82
N ALA A 190 -10.39 -30.07 -12.07
CA ALA A 190 -11.78 -29.92 -12.50
C ALA A 190 -12.55 -31.26 -12.48
N ARG A 191 -11.87 -32.39 -12.27
CA ARG A 191 -12.50 -33.72 -12.17
C ARG A 191 -13.24 -33.84 -10.82
N GLY A 192 -14.40 -34.51 -10.82
CA GLY A 192 -15.19 -34.77 -9.60
C GLY A 192 -15.92 -33.56 -8.97
N LYS A 193 -15.69 -32.32 -9.43
CA LYS A 193 -16.47 -31.14 -9.00
C LYS A 193 -17.75 -31.01 -9.85
N LEU A 194 -18.86 -30.57 -9.26
CA LEU A 194 -20.09 -30.28 -10.01
C LEU A 194 -20.01 -28.85 -10.59
N HIS A 195 -20.41 -28.67 -11.84
CA HIS A 195 -20.32 -27.38 -12.55
C HIS A 195 -21.67 -26.68 -12.52
N ILE A 196 -21.67 -25.38 -12.18
CA ILE A 196 -22.91 -24.60 -12.04
C ILE A 196 -23.36 -24.12 -13.43
N ARG A 197 -24.57 -24.50 -13.83
CA ARG A 197 -25.13 -24.21 -15.16
C ARG A 197 -25.24 -22.70 -15.40
N GLY A 198 -24.85 -22.27 -16.61
CA GLY A 198 -25.14 -20.93 -17.13
C GLY A 198 -24.19 -19.78 -16.72
N LEU A 199 -23.09 -20.05 -16.00
CA LEU A 199 -22.14 -19.00 -15.61
C LEU A 199 -21.01 -18.77 -16.63
N GLY A 200 -20.58 -19.80 -17.38
CA GLY A 200 -19.51 -19.66 -18.38
C GLY A 200 -18.23 -19.05 -17.80
N PHE A 201 -17.48 -18.27 -18.58
CA PHE A 201 -16.37 -17.45 -18.06
C PHE A 201 -16.82 -16.23 -17.22
N TYR A 202 -18.12 -16.06 -16.96
CA TYR A 202 -18.75 -14.83 -16.47
C TYR A 202 -19.22 -14.88 -15.01
N THR A 203 -18.57 -15.69 -14.16
CA THR A 203 -18.94 -15.93 -12.76
C THR A 203 -18.92 -14.65 -11.89
N ALA A 204 -20.09 -13.99 -11.77
CA ALA A 204 -20.27 -12.68 -11.14
C ALA A 204 -19.75 -12.55 -9.69
N GLN A 205 -19.75 -13.63 -8.91
CA GLN A 205 -19.33 -13.64 -7.49
C GLN A 205 -17.99 -14.36 -7.25
N SER A 206 -17.15 -14.54 -8.27
CA SER A 206 -15.83 -15.15 -8.11
C SER A 206 -14.99 -14.41 -7.06
N LYS A 207 -14.61 -15.11 -5.98
CA LYS A 207 -13.72 -14.60 -4.93
C LYS A 207 -12.24 -14.87 -5.23
N THR A 208 -11.94 -15.68 -6.26
CA THR A 208 -10.58 -16.13 -6.60
C THR A 208 -9.85 -15.22 -7.57
N HIS A 209 -10.58 -14.51 -8.44
CA HIS A 209 -10.02 -13.65 -9.49
C HIS A 209 -11.06 -12.63 -9.99
N VAL A 210 -10.58 -11.65 -10.76
CA VAL A 210 -11.40 -10.76 -11.60
C VAL A 210 -11.31 -11.23 -13.04
N VAL A 211 -12.40 -11.21 -13.80
CA VAL A 211 -12.39 -11.40 -15.26
C VAL A 211 -12.77 -10.09 -15.95
N LEU A 212 -11.97 -9.68 -16.94
CA LEU A 212 -12.27 -8.63 -17.91
C LEU A 212 -12.47 -9.28 -19.28
N SER A 213 -13.70 -9.33 -19.79
CA SER A 213 -14.02 -9.91 -21.10
C SER A 213 -14.38 -8.83 -22.11
N ALA A 214 -13.97 -9.01 -23.37
CA ALA A 214 -14.28 -8.11 -24.48
C ALA A 214 -15.77 -7.94 -24.78
N CYS A 215 -16.60 -8.93 -24.44
CA CYS A 215 -18.04 -8.87 -24.63
C CYS A 215 -18.82 -9.54 -23.48
N SER A 216 -20.06 -9.10 -23.25
CA SER A 216 -21.03 -9.81 -22.42
C SER A 216 -21.37 -11.20 -22.99
N PRO A 217 -21.98 -12.12 -22.19
CA PRO A 217 -22.59 -13.34 -22.72
C PRO A 217 -23.50 -13.06 -23.92
N GLY A 218 -23.44 -13.91 -24.96
CA GLY A 218 -24.14 -13.68 -26.23
C GLY A 218 -23.54 -12.60 -27.15
N GLY A 219 -22.57 -11.82 -26.65
CA GLY A 219 -21.91 -10.75 -27.39
C GLY A 219 -20.83 -11.23 -28.35
N LYS A 220 -20.23 -10.28 -29.06
CA LYS A 220 -19.15 -10.49 -30.04
C LYS A 220 -17.92 -9.68 -29.64
N ALA A 221 -16.74 -10.28 -29.79
CA ALA A 221 -15.44 -9.61 -29.74
C ALA A 221 -14.89 -9.49 -31.17
N VAL A 222 -14.37 -8.32 -31.53
CA VAL A 222 -14.07 -7.96 -32.93
C VAL A 222 -12.65 -7.42 -33.08
N GLU A 223 -11.96 -7.84 -34.14
CA GLU A 223 -10.69 -7.27 -34.58
C GLU A 223 -10.87 -6.31 -35.77
N ARG A 224 -10.03 -5.28 -35.84
CA ARG A 224 -9.94 -4.32 -36.95
C ARG A 224 -8.47 -4.14 -37.32
N LYS A 225 -8.16 -3.48 -38.44
CA LYS A 225 -6.76 -3.16 -38.86
C LYS A 225 -5.80 -2.70 -37.72
N PRO A 226 -6.21 -1.87 -36.74
CA PRO A 226 -5.32 -1.50 -35.63
C PRO A 226 -5.12 -2.57 -34.54
N GLY A 227 -6.00 -3.56 -34.40
CA GLY A 227 -6.00 -4.55 -33.30
C GLY A 227 -7.41 -5.00 -32.92
N GLY A 228 -7.52 -5.81 -31.87
CA GLY A 228 -8.78 -6.08 -31.17
C GLY A 228 -9.35 -4.80 -30.57
N ILE A 229 -10.65 -4.55 -30.77
CA ILE A 229 -11.28 -3.31 -30.28
C ILE A 229 -11.19 -3.23 -28.74
N PHE A 230 -11.32 -4.36 -28.04
CA PHE A 230 -11.26 -4.39 -26.59
C PHE A 230 -9.85 -4.11 -26.08
N THR A 231 -8.84 -4.86 -26.52
CA THR A 231 -7.44 -4.63 -26.09
C THR A 231 -6.97 -3.22 -26.42
N ARG A 232 -7.32 -2.68 -27.59
CA ARG A 232 -7.01 -1.30 -27.95
C ARG A 232 -7.62 -0.30 -26.96
N SER A 233 -8.93 -0.38 -26.72
CA SER A 233 -9.62 0.54 -25.80
C SER A 233 -9.19 0.35 -24.34
N LEU A 234 -8.89 -0.88 -23.91
CA LEU A 234 -8.32 -1.18 -22.60
C LEU A 234 -6.97 -0.50 -22.42
N LEU A 235 -6.05 -0.65 -23.37
CA LEU A 235 -4.74 0.00 -23.34
C LEU A 235 -4.88 1.52 -23.38
N GLN A 236 -5.59 2.08 -24.37
CA GLN A 236 -5.82 3.54 -24.47
C GLN A 236 -6.40 4.14 -23.18
N THR A 237 -7.32 3.42 -22.53
CA THR A 237 -7.90 3.81 -21.25
C THR A 237 -6.88 3.70 -20.11
N ALA A 238 -6.09 2.62 -20.05
CA ALA A 238 -5.04 2.43 -19.05
C ALA A 238 -3.93 3.50 -19.15
N PHE A 239 -3.56 3.91 -20.37
CA PHE A 239 -2.62 5.00 -20.62
C PHE A 239 -3.06 6.34 -20.01
N GLY A 240 -4.38 6.59 -19.92
CA GLY A 240 -4.94 7.81 -19.33
C GLY A 240 -5.16 7.76 -17.82
N LEU A 241 -4.99 6.61 -17.16
CA LEU A 241 -5.45 6.39 -15.78
C LEU A 241 -4.32 6.13 -14.78
N SER A 242 -4.44 6.72 -13.60
CA SER A 242 -3.60 6.40 -12.44
C SER A 242 -4.01 5.05 -11.83
N LEU A 243 -3.47 3.95 -12.36
CA LEU A 243 -3.93 2.59 -12.05
C LEU A 243 -3.85 2.24 -10.54
N HIS A 244 -2.90 2.79 -9.77
CA HIS A 244 -2.80 2.57 -8.32
C HIS A 244 -3.97 3.14 -7.49
N ARG A 245 -4.87 3.92 -8.08
CA ARG A 245 -6.09 4.44 -7.44
C ARG A 245 -7.35 4.11 -8.23
N THR A 246 -7.22 3.39 -9.34
CA THR A 246 -8.33 3.04 -10.21
C THR A 246 -8.87 1.68 -9.79
N SER A 247 -10.15 1.60 -9.45
CA SER A 247 -10.81 0.31 -9.22
C SER A 247 -11.22 -0.37 -10.52
N TYR A 248 -11.42 -1.68 -10.51
CA TYR A 248 -11.86 -2.43 -11.70
C TYR A 248 -13.18 -1.91 -12.27
N SER A 249 -14.11 -1.44 -11.43
CA SER A 249 -15.35 -0.82 -11.92
C SER A 249 -15.08 0.50 -12.66
N LEU A 250 -14.20 1.36 -12.13
CA LEU A 250 -13.86 2.63 -12.78
C LEU A 250 -13.08 2.41 -14.09
N LEU A 251 -12.21 1.39 -14.14
CA LEU A 251 -11.54 0.98 -15.37
C LEU A 251 -12.57 0.55 -16.43
N LEU A 252 -13.51 -0.33 -16.07
CA LEU A 252 -14.56 -0.78 -16.99
C LEU A 252 -15.41 0.38 -17.50
N ASP A 253 -15.88 1.27 -16.61
CA ASP A 253 -16.71 2.43 -16.98
C ASP A 253 -16.02 3.32 -18.03
N ARG A 254 -14.68 3.40 -17.99
CA ARG A 254 -13.86 4.16 -18.95
C ARG A 254 -13.63 3.40 -20.25
N VAL A 255 -13.37 2.10 -20.19
CA VAL A 255 -13.26 1.26 -21.40
C VAL A 255 -14.58 1.25 -22.17
N LEU A 256 -15.73 1.19 -21.48
CA LEU A 256 -17.06 1.30 -22.09
C LEU A 256 -17.28 2.65 -22.81
N GLN A 257 -16.76 3.76 -22.26
CA GLN A 257 -16.78 5.06 -22.94
C GLN A 257 -15.89 5.09 -24.19
N SER A 258 -14.75 4.39 -24.18
CA SER A 258 -13.80 4.31 -25.30
C SER A 258 -14.26 3.39 -26.44
N VAL A 259 -15.05 2.35 -26.15
CA VAL A 259 -15.50 1.35 -27.14
C VAL A 259 -16.73 1.82 -27.94
N GLY A 260 -17.58 2.66 -27.35
CA GLY A 260 -18.89 3.00 -27.93
C GLY A 260 -19.93 1.91 -27.70
N SER A 261 -21.23 2.25 -27.75
CA SER A 261 -22.30 1.35 -27.33
C SER A 261 -22.64 0.22 -28.32
N ASP A 262 -22.26 0.36 -29.59
CA ASP A 262 -22.95 -0.35 -30.69
C ASP A 262 -22.12 -1.46 -31.36
N GLU A 263 -20.79 -1.50 -31.15
CA GLU A 263 -19.91 -2.53 -31.78
C GLU A 263 -19.67 -3.77 -30.90
N GLN A 264 -19.34 -3.57 -29.62
CA GLN A 264 -19.14 -4.63 -28.62
C GLN A 264 -19.33 -4.07 -27.21
N ARG A 265 -19.59 -4.92 -26.21
CA ARG A 265 -19.85 -4.48 -24.82
C ARG A 265 -18.99 -5.23 -23.81
N PRO A 266 -17.80 -4.73 -23.45
CA PRO A 266 -16.96 -5.33 -22.43
C PRO A 266 -17.65 -5.49 -21.08
N VAL A 267 -17.23 -6.49 -20.31
CA VAL A 267 -17.74 -6.77 -18.96
C VAL A 267 -16.62 -7.08 -17.98
N CYS A 268 -16.82 -6.69 -16.72
CA CYS A 268 -15.96 -7.04 -15.60
C CYS A 268 -16.77 -7.83 -14.58
N VAL A 269 -16.28 -8.99 -14.15
CA VAL A 269 -16.92 -9.84 -13.14
C VAL A 269 -15.93 -10.28 -12.06
N GLY A 270 -16.44 -10.52 -10.85
CA GLY A 270 -15.65 -10.87 -9.68
C GLY A 270 -16.15 -10.15 -8.42
N ALA A 271 -15.66 -10.56 -7.25
CA ALA A 271 -16.02 -9.95 -5.98
C ALA A 271 -15.32 -8.59 -5.76
N TYR A 272 -16.03 -7.66 -5.12
CA TYR A 272 -15.51 -6.37 -4.61
C TYR A 272 -14.99 -5.38 -5.68
N LEU A 273 -15.46 -5.43 -6.93
CA LEU A 273 -14.94 -4.63 -8.05
C LEU A 273 -14.91 -3.10 -7.87
N LYS A 274 -15.74 -2.55 -6.97
CA LYS A 274 -15.78 -1.12 -6.64
C LYS A 274 -14.62 -0.68 -5.76
N ASP A 275 -14.28 -1.51 -4.79
CA ASP A 275 -13.27 -1.23 -3.75
C ASP A 275 -11.90 -1.81 -4.13
N ARG A 276 -11.88 -2.78 -5.03
CA ARG A 276 -10.68 -3.47 -5.49
C ARG A 276 -9.96 -2.68 -6.58
N ILE A 277 -8.76 -2.22 -6.24
CA ILE A 277 -7.84 -1.50 -7.13
C ILE A 277 -7.29 -2.46 -8.20
N VAL A 278 -7.04 -1.94 -9.40
CA VAL A 278 -6.42 -2.69 -10.49
C VAL A 278 -5.06 -3.25 -10.05
N PHE A 279 -4.93 -4.58 -10.13
CA PHE A 279 -3.81 -5.39 -9.66
C PHE A 279 -3.44 -5.18 -8.16
N ASP A 280 -4.42 -4.78 -7.33
CA ASP A 280 -4.26 -4.32 -5.94
C ASP A 280 -3.24 -3.16 -5.79
N GLY A 281 -3.13 -2.34 -6.84
CA GLY A 281 -2.30 -1.14 -6.86
C GLY A 281 -0.82 -1.45 -7.13
N VAL A 282 -0.52 -1.89 -8.35
CA VAL A 282 0.83 -2.17 -8.91
C VAL A 282 1.92 -1.31 -8.26
N PRO A 283 3.08 -1.87 -7.93
CA PRO A 283 4.19 -1.16 -7.31
C PRO A 283 4.85 -0.18 -8.27
N PHE A 284 4.24 0.98 -8.39
CA PHE A 284 4.93 2.15 -8.86
C PHE A 284 5.95 2.56 -7.81
N PHE A 285 7.23 2.39 -8.14
CA PHE A 285 8.32 2.88 -7.30
C PHE A 285 8.28 4.42 -7.31
N LEU A 286 8.67 5.10 -6.23
CA LEU A 286 9.03 6.52 -6.38
C LEU A 286 10.29 6.56 -7.26
N ASP A 287 10.30 7.35 -8.33
CA ASP A 287 11.51 7.43 -9.17
C ASP A 287 12.60 8.22 -8.45
N ALA A 288 13.53 7.49 -7.83
CA ALA A 288 14.70 8.06 -7.17
C ALA A 288 15.76 8.61 -8.14
N ARG A 289 15.57 8.46 -9.46
CA ARG A 289 16.42 9.02 -10.52
C ARG A 289 15.87 10.33 -11.08
N LEU A 290 14.78 10.86 -10.55
CA LEU A 290 14.37 12.25 -10.81
C LEU A 290 15.38 13.18 -10.11
N ILE A 291 16.48 13.46 -10.81
CA ILE A 291 17.53 14.39 -10.38
C ILE A 291 16.94 15.80 -10.41
N PRO A 292 17.20 16.67 -9.42
CA PRO A 292 16.94 18.10 -9.58
C PRO A 292 17.77 18.64 -10.74
N LEU A 293 17.12 18.87 -11.88
CA LEU A 293 17.71 19.55 -13.03
C LEU A 293 17.96 21.02 -12.66
N SER A 294 19.13 21.53 -13.02
CA SER A 294 19.38 22.96 -13.11
C SER A 294 18.47 23.53 -14.20
N ILE A 295 17.39 24.19 -13.79
CA ILE A 295 16.40 24.76 -14.70
C ILE A 295 17.06 25.86 -15.52
N ILE A 296 16.95 25.79 -16.84
CA ILE A 296 17.46 26.79 -17.77
C ILE A 296 16.28 27.63 -18.26
N LYS A 297 16.47 28.94 -18.44
CA LYS A 297 15.47 29.81 -19.07
C LYS A 297 15.11 29.28 -20.48
N ASP A 298 13.86 29.47 -20.87
CA ASP A 298 13.24 29.00 -22.12
C ASP A 298 13.10 27.46 -22.24
N SER A 299 13.29 26.71 -21.14
CA SER A 299 13.04 25.25 -21.08
C SER A 299 11.54 24.94 -20.95
N GLU A 300 11.09 23.83 -21.54
CA GLU A 300 9.71 23.33 -21.40
C GLU A 300 9.62 22.24 -20.32
N LEU A 301 8.62 22.34 -19.44
CA LEU A 301 8.39 21.46 -18.28
C LEU A 301 6.96 20.90 -18.29
N SER A 302 6.78 19.60 -18.06
CA SER A 302 5.47 18.97 -17.89
C SER A 302 5.12 18.79 -16.40
N LEU A 303 3.92 19.22 -16.00
CA LEU A 303 3.41 19.05 -14.63
C LEU A 303 2.52 17.81 -14.51
N HIS A 304 2.65 17.06 -13.41
CA HIS A 304 2.00 15.77 -13.20
C HIS A 304 1.38 15.64 -11.81
N LEU A 305 0.31 14.83 -11.66
CA LEU A 305 -0.44 14.70 -10.38
C LEU A 305 0.30 13.94 -9.26
N HIS A 306 1.34 13.17 -9.61
CA HIS A 306 2.14 12.36 -8.68
C HIS A 306 3.48 11.99 -9.34
N ASN A 307 4.44 11.53 -8.53
CA ASN A 307 5.83 11.26 -8.90
C ASN A 307 6.18 9.76 -8.93
N TYR A 308 5.19 8.94 -9.31
CA TYR A 308 5.32 7.50 -9.40
C TYR A 308 6.00 7.10 -10.72
N PHE A 309 7.07 6.32 -10.62
CA PHE A 309 7.69 5.64 -11.75
C PHE A 309 6.71 4.61 -12.31
N SER A 310 6.66 4.45 -13.63
CA SER A 310 5.86 3.41 -14.32
C SER A 310 4.33 3.60 -14.26
N SER A 311 3.82 4.61 -13.54
CA SER A 311 2.45 5.08 -13.75
C SER A 311 2.51 6.14 -14.83
N LEU A 312 1.64 6.08 -15.84
CA LEU A 312 1.42 7.27 -16.67
C LEU A 312 0.73 8.32 -15.80
N ASN A 313 1.52 9.31 -15.43
CA ASN A 313 1.08 10.45 -14.67
C ASN A 313 0.54 11.44 -15.72
N PRO A 314 -0.77 11.65 -15.86
CA PRO A 314 -1.28 12.54 -16.91
C PRO A 314 -0.68 13.94 -16.75
N VAL A 315 -0.23 14.52 -17.86
CA VAL A 315 0.24 15.92 -17.89
C VAL A 315 -0.95 16.81 -17.59
N ILE A 316 -0.87 17.59 -16.52
CA ILE A 316 -1.89 18.57 -16.11
C ILE A 316 -1.73 19.85 -16.94
N ALA A 317 -0.48 20.27 -17.13
CA ALA A 317 -0.11 21.47 -17.88
C ALA A 317 1.33 21.37 -18.39
N THR A 318 1.58 22.03 -19.51
CA THR A 318 2.92 22.31 -20.04
C THR A 318 3.31 23.74 -19.68
N VAL A 319 4.52 23.94 -19.17
CA VAL A 319 5.03 25.24 -18.71
C VAL A 319 6.36 25.56 -19.39
N VAL A 320 6.43 26.70 -20.07
CA VAL A 320 7.67 27.24 -20.63
C VAL A 320 8.29 28.20 -19.60
N VAL A 321 9.53 27.93 -19.20
CA VAL A 321 10.26 28.69 -18.18
C VAL A 321 10.64 30.08 -18.72
N THR A 322 10.04 31.14 -18.17
CA THR A 322 10.34 32.53 -18.53
C THR A 322 11.50 33.11 -17.71
N GLU A 323 11.68 32.65 -16.47
CA GLU A 323 12.77 33.04 -15.57
C GLU A 323 13.26 31.85 -14.75
N ALA A 324 14.57 31.67 -14.62
CA ALA A 324 15.17 30.54 -13.92
C ALA A 324 16.08 31.01 -12.77
N HIS A 325 15.89 30.43 -11.59
CA HIS A 325 16.69 30.66 -10.39
C HIS A 325 17.20 29.33 -9.81
N PRO A 326 18.18 29.34 -8.87
CA PRO A 326 18.81 28.11 -8.39
C PRO A 326 17.90 27.09 -7.69
N THR A 327 16.70 27.49 -7.22
CA THR A 327 15.77 26.63 -6.45
C THR A 327 14.30 26.76 -6.87
N TRP A 328 13.99 27.60 -7.85
CA TRP A 328 12.65 27.83 -8.37
C TRP A 328 12.72 28.42 -9.79
N CYS A 329 11.64 28.37 -10.52
CA CYS A 329 11.52 29.09 -11.79
C CYS A 329 10.14 29.72 -11.93
N MET A 330 10.06 30.78 -12.74
CA MET A 330 8.79 31.32 -13.21
C MET A 330 8.56 30.80 -14.61
N GLY A 331 7.33 30.37 -14.90
CA GLY A 331 7.00 29.85 -16.21
C GLY A 331 5.58 30.17 -16.63
N ARG A 332 5.39 30.31 -17.94
CA ARG A 332 4.10 30.54 -18.58
C ARG A 332 3.49 29.18 -18.92
N ILE A 333 2.26 28.94 -18.48
CA ILE A 333 1.49 27.79 -18.97
C ILE A 333 1.24 28.01 -20.47
N ASP A 334 1.70 27.08 -21.30
CA ASP A 334 1.55 27.14 -22.76
C ASP A 334 0.29 26.40 -23.23
N SER A 335 -0.07 25.30 -22.55
CA SER A 335 -1.37 24.65 -22.69
C SER A 335 -1.84 23.99 -21.39
N LEU A 336 -3.16 24.05 -21.18
CA LEU A 336 -3.89 23.33 -20.15
C LEU A 336 -4.51 22.08 -20.78
N ALA A 337 -4.07 20.89 -20.35
CA ALA A 337 -4.67 19.64 -20.78
C ALA A 337 -6.00 19.43 -20.03
N VAL A 338 -7.10 19.94 -20.60
CA VAL A 338 -8.40 20.00 -19.93
C VAL A 338 -8.97 18.61 -19.66
N LEU A 339 -9.15 18.31 -18.36
CA LEU A 339 -10.15 17.43 -17.74
C LEU A 339 -10.90 16.44 -18.66
N GLN A 340 -10.49 15.16 -18.62
CA GLN A 340 -11.35 14.03 -19.04
C GLN A 340 -11.61 12.98 -17.94
N LEU A 341 -11.31 13.25 -16.66
CA LEU A 341 -11.42 12.24 -15.59
C LEU A 341 -12.47 12.44 -14.48
N THR A 342 -13.30 13.49 -14.50
CA THR A 342 -14.41 13.66 -13.53
C THR A 342 -15.75 13.14 -14.06
N GLY A 343 -15.88 11.82 -14.12
CA GLY A 343 -17.14 11.15 -14.40
C GLY A 343 -18.02 11.05 -13.14
N HIS A 344 -18.70 12.13 -12.76
CA HIS A 344 -19.81 12.08 -11.80
C HIS A 344 -21.05 12.72 -12.42
N LYS A 345 -22.06 11.87 -12.67
CA LYS A 345 -23.36 12.29 -13.21
C LYS A 345 -24.11 13.13 -12.18
N GLY A 346 -24.00 14.46 -12.30
CA GLY A 346 -25.06 15.34 -11.84
C GLY A 346 -26.28 15.16 -12.74
N TYR A 347 -27.32 14.49 -12.27
CA TYR A 347 -28.59 14.41 -12.99
C TYR A 347 -29.21 15.81 -13.09
N LYS A 348 -29.33 16.33 -14.31
CA LYS A 348 -30.36 17.32 -14.63
C LYS A 348 -31.50 16.59 -15.33
N TYR A 349 -32.65 16.54 -14.68
CA TYR A 349 -33.91 16.48 -15.42
C TYR A 349 -34.28 17.91 -15.78
N ASP A 350 -34.41 18.20 -17.07
CA ASP A 350 -35.32 19.25 -17.51
C ASP A 350 -36.66 18.63 -17.95
N ARG A 351 -37.67 19.48 -18.10
CA ARG A 351 -39.02 19.11 -18.54
C ARG A 351 -39.33 19.77 -19.88
N SER A 352 -38.58 19.47 -20.92
CA SER A 352 -39.00 19.77 -22.30
C SER A 352 -38.23 18.93 -23.30
N GLY A 353 -38.76 17.75 -23.63
CA GLY A 353 -38.24 16.96 -24.73
C GLY A 353 -38.57 17.63 -26.06
N GLN A 354 -37.55 18.14 -26.75
CA GLN A 354 -37.52 18.24 -28.21
C GLN A 354 -36.08 18.28 -28.70
N SER A 355 -35.81 17.48 -29.73
CA SER A 355 -34.51 17.36 -30.40
C SER A 355 -34.50 18.20 -31.66
N GLU A 356 -33.44 18.95 -31.93
CA GLU A 356 -33.14 19.38 -33.29
C GLU A 356 -31.64 19.58 -33.54
N VAL A 357 -31.24 19.38 -34.79
CA VAL A 357 -29.86 19.35 -35.28
C VAL A 357 -29.74 20.38 -36.40
N VAL A 358 -28.80 21.31 -36.31
CA VAL A 358 -28.39 22.18 -37.43
C VAL A 358 -26.88 22.36 -37.41
N ALA A 359 -26.27 22.27 -38.59
CA ALA A 359 -24.84 22.47 -38.85
C ALA A 359 -24.62 23.72 -39.75
N GLU A 360 -23.38 23.91 -40.23
CA GLU A 360 -22.94 25.04 -41.10
C GLU A 360 -22.77 26.39 -40.36
N GLY A 361 -21.92 27.35 -40.80
CA GLY A 361 -20.95 27.32 -41.89
C GLY A 361 -20.39 28.72 -42.26
N SER A 362 -19.06 28.86 -42.32
CA SER A 362 -18.27 29.78 -43.19
C SER A 362 -18.57 31.30 -43.35
N SER A 363 -17.54 32.10 -42.97
CA SER A 363 -16.83 33.13 -43.79
C SER A 363 -17.38 34.55 -44.11
N ASN A 364 -16.48 35.55 -43.91
CA ASN A 364 -16.27 36.81 -44.68
C ASN A 364 -17.38 37.91 -44.67
N LEU A 365 -17.14 39.23 -44.82
CA LEU A 365 -15.97 40.13 -44.74
C LEU A 365 -16.52 41.59 -44.61
N VAL A 366 -15.92 42.44 -43.75
CA VAL A 366 -15.62 43.91 -43.90
C VAL A 366 -16.68 44.82 -44.60
N GLN A 367 -17.18 45.94 -44.02
CA GLN A 367 -16.43 47.14 -43.60
C GLN A 367 -17.26 48.13 -42.71
N GLU A 368 -16.56 48.87 -41.81
CA GLU A 368 -16.87 50.19 -41.17
C GLU A 368 -18.31 50.57 -40.70
N GLY A 369 -18.54 51.07 -39.46
CA GLY A 369 -17.62 51.35 -38.36
C GLY A 369 -18.32 51.92 -37.09
N LYS A 370 -17.53 52.15 -36.02
CA LYS A 370 -17.89 52.65 -34.65
C LYS A 370 -18.59 51.67 -33.68
N ILE A 371 -17.83 50.79 -33.02
CA ILE A 371 -18.13 50.31 -31.65
C ILE A 371 -16.83 50.31 -30.80
N ASN A 372 -16.98 50.54 -29.49
CA ASN A 372 -15.90 50.67 -28.51
C ASN A 372 -14.98 49.44 -28.40
N ARG A 373 -13.69 49.70 -28.11
CA ARG A 373 -12.69 48.68 -27.75
C ARG A 373 -13.08 47.94 -26.46
N PHE A 374 -13.51 46.68 -26.57
CA PHE A 374 -13.30 45.72 -25.49
C PHE A 374 -12.02 44.92 -25.76
N SER A 375 -11.01 45.16 -24.93
CA SER A 375 -9.70 44.52 -25.02
C SER A 375 -9.72 43.17 -24.30
N THR A 376 -9.89 42.07 -25.04
CA THR A 376 -9.66 40.71 -24.54
C THR A 376 -8.17 40.43 -24.36
N ARG A 377 -7.57 41.03 -23.32
CA ARG A 377 -6.27 40.58 -22.79
C ARG A 377 -6.52 39.39 -21.86
N LEU A 378 -6.42 38.18 -22.41
CA LEU A 378 -6.05 37.03 -21.60
C LEU A 378 -4.60 37.27 -21.13
N THR A 379 -4.44 37.68 -19.88
CA THR A 379 -3.12 37.81 -19.26
C THR A 379 -2.49 36.42 -19.15
N PRO A 380 -1.20 36.24 -19.52
CA PRO A 380 -0.52 34.97 -19.32
C PRO A 380 -0.57 34.57 -17.85
N LEU A 381 -0.96 33.34 -17.56
CA LEU A 381 -0.93 32.82 -16.19
C LEU A 381 0.52 32.43 -15.88
N GLU A 382 1.25 33.34 -15.21
CA GLU A 382 2.58 33.05 -14.71
C GLU A 382 2.48 32.19 -13.45
N VAL A 383 3.10 31.02 -13.49
CA VAL A 383 3.16 30.09 -12.37
C VAL A 383 4.59 30.01 -11.86
N ARG A 384 4.75 30.29 -10.57
CA ARG A 384 5.98 30.04 -9.85
C ARG A 384 6.08 28.55 -9.51
N ILE A 385 7.03 27.86 -10.13
CA ILE A 385 7.34 26.46 -9.83
C ILE A 385 8.43 26.45 -8.76
N ASP A 386 8.00 26.35 -7.51
CA ASP A 386 8.86 25.94 -6.40
C ASP A 386 8.90 24.39 -6.34
N THR A 387 10.08 23.82 -6.14
CA THR A 387 10.46 22.38 -6.11
C THR A 387 9.33 21.36 -5.81
N LEU A 388 9.25 20.29 -6.63
CA LEU A 388 8.19 19.25 -6.63
C LEU A 388 7.75 18.72 -5.25
N VAL A 389 6.44 18.50 -5.13
CA VAL A 389 5.76 17.92 -3.96
C VAL A 389 6.20 16.47 -3.70
N ILE A 390 6.66 16.20 -2.47
CA ILE A 390 6.74 14.84 -1.89
C ILE A 390 5.93 14.79 -0.60
N VAL A 391 4.97 13.87 -0.52
CA VAL A 391 4.30 13.48 0.73
C VAL A 391 4.52 11.99 0.95
N SER A 392 5.07 11.60 2.09
CA SER A 392 5.42 10.21 2.43
C SER A 392 5.15 9.91 3.90
N VAL A 393 4.56 8.75 4.18
CA VAL A 393 4.70 8.01 5.45
C VAL A 393 4.85 6.51 5.13
N MET A 394 5.73 5.79 5.86
CA MET A 394 6.31 4.48 5.46
C MET A 394 5.83 3.27 6.28
N ALA A 395 6.21 2.05 5.83
CA ALA A 395 6.41 0.86 6.66
C ALA A 395 7.69 0.07 6.26
N ARG A 396 8.22 -0.79 7.16
CA ARG A 396 9.62 -1.27 7.23
C ARG A 396 10.05 -2.42 6.26
N ILE A 397 11.38 -2.54 6.07
CA ILE A 397 12.11 -3.60 5.33
C ILE A 397 12.79 -4.59 6.32
N LYS A 398 13.02 -5.86 5.91
CA LYS A 398 13.73 -6.92 6.67
C LYS A 398 15.15 -7.15 6.08
N GLU A 399 16.15 -7.47 6.91
CA GLU A 399 17.55 -7.66 6.45
C GLU A 399 17.84 -9.05 5.85
N TRP A 400 18.66 -9.08 4.77
CA TRP A 400 19.01 -10.24 3.92
C TRP A 400 19.60 -11.46 4.65
N VAL A 401 20.27 -11.27 5.78
CA VAL A 401 20.98 -12.35 6.49
C VAL A 401 20.01 -13.46 6.94
N TRP A 402 18.75 -13.10 7.17
CA TRP A 402 17.70 -14.03 7.57
C TRP A 402 17.32 -15.05 6.49
N ASP A 403 17.62 -14.80 5.22
CA ASP A 403 17.26 -15.69 4.11
C ASP A 403 18.03 -17.02 4.19
N HIS A 404 19.17 -17.05 4.90
CA HIS A 404 20.05 -18.22 5.06
C HIS A 404 19.80 -19.03 6.35
N TYR A 405 18.78 -18.67 7.14
CA TYR A 405 18.44 -19.34 8.41
C TYR A 405 17.01 -19.85 8.43
N HIS A 406 16.79 -20.99 9.10
CA HIS A 406 15.48 -21.36 9.60
C HIS A 406 15.26 -20.62 10.92
N GLN A 407 14.29 -19.71 10.95
CA GLN A 407 13.86 -19.05 12.18
C GLN A 407 12.93 -20.01 12.95
N ASP A 408 13.33 -20.42 14.15
CA ASP A 408 12.51 -21.22 15.05
C ASP A 408 11.31 -20.40 15.54
N SER A 409 10.18 -21.07 15.77
CA SER A 409 8.97 -20.49 16.41
C SER A 409 9.24 -20.05 17.85
N GLU A 410 10.11 -20.78 18.55
CA GLU A 410 10.59 -20.44 19.87
C GLU A 410 11.83 -19.55 19.83
N LYS A 411 12.04 -18.77 20.88
CA LYS A 411 13.22 -17.93 21.01
C LYS A 411 14.37 -18.63 21.73
N CYS A 412 15.60 -18.40 21.27
CA CYS A 412 16.81 -18.85 21.99
C CYS A 412 17.07 -18.04 23.27
N ASN A 413 16.55 -16.82 23.32
CA ASN A 413 16.56 -15.94 24.49
C ASN A 413 15.35 -14.98 24.37
N GLY A 414 14.95 -14.27 25.43
CA GLY A 414 13.70 -13.47 25.41
C GLY A 414 13.56 -12.46 24.26
N THR A 415 14.66 -12.06 23.62
CA THR A 415 14.71 -11.03 22.57
C THR A 415 14.75 -11.58 21.14
N HIS A 416 15.50 -12.66 20.85
CA HIS A 416 15.72 -13.14 19.49
C HIS A 416 15.20 -14.57 19.30
N TYR A 417 14.40 -14.76 18.24
CA TYR A 417 14.00 -16.08 17.76
C TYR A 417 15.22 -16.98 17.55
N GLY A 418 15.05 -18.28 17.81
CA GLY A 418 16.09 -19.24 17.47
C GLY A 418 16.33 -19.25 15.97
N ALA A 419 17.55 -19.57 15.58
CA ALA A 419 17.97 -19.61 14.20
C ALA A 419 18.85 -20.84 13.99
N ARG A 420 18.47 -21.72 13.06
CA ARG A 420 19.28 -22.87 12.66
C ARG A 420 19.81 -22.63 11.25
N CYS A 421 21.11 -22.75 11.07
CA CYS A 421 21.74 -22.51 9.77
C CYS A 421 21.29 -23.60 8.79
N LYS A 422 20.77 -23.18 7.63
CA LYS A 422 20.28 -24.09 6.58
C LYS A 422 21.40 -25.02 6.09
N PHE A 423 22.61 -24.51 5.93
CA PHE A 423 23.77 -25.28 5.46
C PHE A 423 24.24 -26.35 6.47
N CYS A 424 24.33 -26.02 7.76
CA CYS A 424 24.63 -27.01 8.81
C CYS A 424 23.58 -28.14 8.88
N THR A 425 22.32 -27.79 8.63
CA THR A 425 21.21 -28.76 8.60
C THR A 425 21.38 -29.75 7.45
N LEU A 426 21.66 -29.25 6.23
CA LEU A 426 21.82 -30.10 5.05
C LEU A 426 23.04 -31.04 5.17
N ALA A 427 24.13 -30.58 5.77
CA ALA A 427 25.29 -31.44 5.99
C ALA A 427 25.06 -32.54 7.05
N LYS A 428 24.29 -32.26 8.10
CA LYS A 428 23.87 -33.30 9.06
C LYS A 428 22.92 -34.31 8.43
N LEU A 429 22.03 -33.87 7.54
CA LEU A 429 21.15 -34.74 6.77
C LEU A 429 21.95 -35.73 5.91
N SER A 430 23.01 -35.29 5.22
CA SER A 430 23.87 -36.20 4.43
C SER A 430 24.46 -37.32 5.30
N LYS A 431 25.04 -36.97 6.46
CA LYS A 431 25.64 -37.97 7.37
C LYS A 431 24.63 -38.94 7.97
N ILE A 432 23.40 -38.49 8.24
CA ILE A 432 22.33 -39.37 8.71
C ILE A 432 21.92 -40.33 7.58
N ARG A 433 21.72 -39.84 6.34
CA ARG A 433 21.43 -40.69 5.17
C ARG A 433 22.53 -41.72 4.91
N GLU A 434 23.80 -41.32 4.93
CA GLU A 434 24.95 -42.22 4.75
C GLU A 434 25.00 -43.30 5.84
N ALA A 435 24.72 -42.94 7.10
CA ALA A 435 24.65 -43.90 8.20
C ALA A 435 23.48 -44.89 8.05
N GLU A 436 22.30 -44.44 7.63
CA GLU A 436 21.17 -45.33 7.33
C GLU A 436 21.42 -46.23 6.12
N GLN A 437 22.10 -45.71 5.09
CA GLN A 437 22.44 -46.48 3.90
C GLN A 437 23.48 -47.57 4.23
N VAL A 438 24.43 -47.30 5.13
CA VAL A 438 25.33 -48.31 5.70
C VAL A 438 24.60 -49.30 6.62
N ALA A 439 23.60 -48.86 7.37
CA ALA A 439 22.78 -49.74 8.20
C ALA A 439 21.89 -50.68 7.36
N LEU A 440 21.32 -50.18 6.25
CA LEU A 440 20.59 -50.96 5.26
C LEU A 440 21.49 -52.01 4.60
N LEU A 441 22.69 -51.60 4.13
CA LEU A 441 23.67 -52.51 3.54
C LEU A 441 24.22 -53.57 4.52
N LYS A 442 24.13 -53.32 5.83
CA LYS A 442 24.45 -54.29 6.90
C LYS A 442 23.25 -55.11 7.38
N GLY A 443 22.06 -54.92 6.79
CA GLY A 443 20.83 -55.62 7.19
C GLY A 443 20.31 -55.28 8.59
N ILE A 444 20.66 -54.10 9.12
CA ILE A 444 20.24 -53.63 10.46
C ILE A 444 18.89 -52.91 10.38
N VAL A 445 18.56 -52.31 9.23
CA VAL A 445 17.28 -51.68 8.94
C VAL A 445 16.80 -52.10 7.56
N ASP A 446 15.49 -52.34 7.40
CA ASP A 446 14.93 -52.88 6.15
C ASP A 446 14.75 -51.82 5.04
N ALA A 447 14.69 -50.53 5.41
CA ALA A 447 14.62 -49.40 4.49
C ALA A 447 15.12 -48.10 5.14
N ILE A 448 15.65 -47.18 4.32
CA ILE A 448 16.02 -45.81 4.75
C ILE A 448 14.75 -45.01 5.04
N ARG A 449 14.73 -44.21 6.13
CA ARG A 449 13.57 -43.40 6.52
C ARG A 449 13.37 -42.20 5.60
N SER A 450 12.15 -41.69 5.52
CA SER A 450 11.80 -40.64 4.56
C SER A 450 12.51 -39.31 4.84
N ASP A 451 12.85 -38.60 3.77
CA ASP A 451 13.66 -37.38 3.81
C ASP A 451 13.12 -36.27 4.71
N ASN A 452 11.80 -36.17 4.87
CA ASN A 452 11.19 -35.18 5.77
C ASN A 452 11.48 -35.51 7.24
N ILE A 453 11.46 -36.79 7.61
CA ILE A 453 11.79 -37.26 8.96
C ILE A 453 13.28 -37.05 9.22
N LEU A 454 14.14 -37.47 8.28
CA LEU A 454 15.58 -37.27 8.38
C LEU A 454 15.96 -35.78 8.42
N LEU A 455 15.25 -34.91 7.68
CA LEU A 455 15.46 -33.46 7.72
C LEU A 455 14.98 -32.84 9.03
N SER A 456 13.90 -33.32 9.66
CA SER A 456 13.53 -32.89 11.02
C SER A 456 14.57 -33.31 12.04
N GLU A 457 15.05 -34.56 11.98
CA GLU A 457 16.09 -35.08 12.88
C GLU A 457 17.42 -34.30 12.69
N ALA A 458 17.80 -34.02 11.43
CA ALA A 458 18.95 -33.17 11.11
C ALA A 458 18.77 -31.72 11.56
N LYS A 459 17.55 -31.14 11.50
CA LYS A 459 17.25 -29.80 12.03
C LYS A 459 17.39 -29.78 13.54
N GLU A 460 16.80 -30.74 14.25
CA GLU A 460 16.87 -30.84 15.70
C GLU A 460 18.29 -31.05 16.21
N ALA A 461 19.04 -31.94 15.54
CA ALA A 461 20.47 -32.15 15.78
C ALA A 461 21.33 -30.93 15.38
N THR A 462 20.86 -30.02 14.52
CA THR A 462 21.62 -28.82 14.14
C THR A 462 21.63 -27.80 15.27
N THR A 463 22.83 -27.38 15.66
CA THR A 463 23.05 -26.46 16.76
C THR A 463 22.23 -25.18 16.59
N ARG A 464 21.40 -24.91 17.59
CA ARG A 464 20.51 -23.75 17.65
C ARG A 464 21.33 -22.49 17.95
N THR A 465 21.22 -21.47 17.11
CA THR A 465 21.91 -20.18 17.27
C THR A 465 20.91 -19.04 17.52
N THR A 466 21.37 -17.89 18.01
CA THR A 466 20.47 -16.74 18.25
C THR A 466 20.25 -15.94 16.97
N GLY A 467 19.01 -15.49 16.74
CA GLY A 467 18.64 -14.62 15.61
C GLY A 467 19.26 -13.21 15.58
N LYS A 468 20.33 -12.93 16.32
CA LYS A 468 21.03 -11.65 16.25
C LYS A 468 21.86 -11.61 14.97
N ILE A 469 21.67 -10.60 14.12
CA ILE A 469 22.24 -10.55 12.76
C ILE A 469 23.77 -10.76 12.76
N ASP A 470 24.52 -10.19 13.69
CA ASP A 470 25.97 -10.41 13.74
C ASP A 470 26.34 -11.84 14.16
N VAL A 471 25.53 -12.51 14.99
CA VAL A 471 25.72 -13.94 15.36
C VAL A 471 25.41 -14.83 14.16
N LEU A 472 24.39 -14.48 13.38
CA LEU A 472 24.08 -15.14 12.11
C LEU A 472 25.22 -14.94 11.10
N GLN A 473 25.69 -13.70 10.88
CA GLN A 473 26.82 -13.43 10.00
C GLN A 473 28.10 -14.15 10.47
N ASN A 474 28.41 -14.13 11.76
CA ASN A 474 29.56 -14.85 12.33
C ASN A 474 29.45 -16.36 12.06
N HIS A 475 28.29 -16.95 12.29
CA HIS A 475 28.08 -18.36 12.01
C HIS A 475 28.16 -18.65 10.51
N LEU A 476 27.61 -17.84 9.60
CA LEU A 476 27.81 -18.05 8.15
C LEU A 476 29.29 -18.01 7.77
N ILE A 477 30.07 -17.09 8.32
CA ILE A 477 31.51 -16.92 8.06
C ILE A 477 32.33 -18.12 8.59
N GLN A 478 31.91 -18.72 9.71
CA GLN A 478 32.58 -19.86 10.37
C GLN A 478 31.96 -21.22 10.00
N CYS A 479 30.84 -21.25 9.28
CA CYS A 479 30.13 -22.48 8.92
C CYS A 479 30.89 -23.20 7.81
N GLN A 480 31.52 -24.33 8.15
CA GLN A 480 32.24 -25.19 7.21
C GLN A 480 31.42 -25.60 5.96
N TYR A 481 30.08 -25.60 6.05
CA TYR A 481 29.18 -26.02 4.97
C TYR A 481 28.54 -24.84 4.20
N CYS A 482 28.80 -23.59 4.58
CA CYS A 482 28.24 -22.40 3.91
C CYS A 482 29.03 -22.12 2.61
N PRO A 483 28.37 -21.85 1.46
CA PRO A 483 29.02 -21.47 0.22
C PRO A 483 29.92 -20.23 0.35
N GLU A 484 31.08 -20.24 -0.31
CA GLU A 484 32.14 -19.25 -0.06
C GLU A 484 31.79 -17.85 -0.57
N ASP A 485 30.90 -17.72 -1.55
CA ASP A 485 30.32 -16.45 -2.01
C ASP A 485 29.43 -15.81 -0.93
N ILE A 486 28.60 -16.61 -0.25
CA ILE A 486 27.79 -16.16 0.89
C ILE A 486 28.69 -15.86 2.09
N LYS A 487 29.75 -16.66 2.32
CA LYS A 487 30.77 -16.33 3.31
C LYS A 487 31.45 -15.00 2.97
N GLN A 488 31.84 -14.76 1.72
CA GLN A 488 32.42 -13.50 1.28
C GLN A 488 31.44 -12.33 1.40
N ARG A 489 30.15 -12.50 1.08
CA ARG A 489 29.13 -11.47 1.30
C ARG A 489 28.90 -11.17 2.79
N ALA A 490 28.93 -12.18 3.65
CA ALA A 490 28.87 -12.01 5.09
C ALA A 490 30.15 -11.36 5.63
N ARG A 491 31.34 -11.80 5.20
CA ARG A 491 32.64 -11.20 5.55
C ARG A 491 32.72 -9.76 5.09
N SER A 492 32.32 -9.42 3.86
CA SER A 492 32.36 -8.05 3.33
C SER A 492 31.26 -7.16 3.90
N SER A 493 30.08 -7.69 4.23
CA SER A 493 29.07 -6.95 5.01
C SER A 493 29.55 -6.68 6.45
N LYS A 494 30.28 -7.63 7.05
CA LYS A 494 30.88 -7.50 8.38
C LYS A 494 32.16 -6.66 8.38
N ALA A 495 32.93 -6.67 7.28
CA ALA A 495 34.13 -5.87 7.07
C ALA A 495 33.80 -4.43 6.68
N LYS A 496 32.72 -4.17 5.91
CA LYS A 496 32.15 -2.81 5.82
C LYS A 496 31.60 -2.31 7.17
N ARG A 497 31.29 -3.21 8.11
CA ARG A 497 31.01 -2.88 9.53
C ARG A 497 32.27 -2.87 10.43
N LYS A 498 33.49 -3.19 9.93
CA LYS A 498 34.75 -3.29 10.70
C LYS A 498 35.96 -2.54 10.10
N GLY A 499 35.87 -2.01 8.88
CA GLY A 499 36.95 -1.41 8.09
C GLY A 499 36.99 0.12 8.13
N PHE A 500 36.80 0.69 9.32
CA PHE A 500 37.39 1.96 9.72
C PHE A 500 38.17 1.56 10.98
N GLU A 501 39.50 1.57 10.86
CA GLU A 501 40.40 0.50 11.33
C GLU A 501 40.86 0.75 12.79
N LEU A 502 40.93 -0.24 13.70
CA LEU A 502 41.83 -1.42 13.76
C LEU A 502 41.17 -2.55 14.65
N ASP A 503 41.77 -3.62 15.18
CA ASP A 503 43.17 -4.04 15.43
C ASP A 503 43.34 -5.59 15.40
N ASP A 504 44.58 -6.06 15.59
CA ASP A 504 45.16 -7.42 15.43
C ASP A 504 44.88 -8.52 16.50
N ILE A 505 45.17 -9.79 16.12
CA ILE A 505 45.73 -10.94 16.91
C ILE A 505 45.01 -11.27 18.26
N GLU A 506 44.24 -12.34 18.45
CA GLU A 506 44.48 -13.79 18.24
C GLU A 506 45.74 -14.35 18.93
N GLU A 507 45.67 -14.76 20.22
CA GLU A 507 46.15 -16.10 20.64
C GLU A 507 45.89 -16.54 22.10
N SER A 508 45.74 -17.87 22.27
CA SER A 508 46.09 -18.68 23.47
C SER A 508 45.25 -18.50 24.77
N THR A 509 44.36 -19.45 25.13
CA THR A 509 44.55 -20.60 26.07
C THR A 509 44.95 -20.22 27.51
N ARG A 510 44.42 -20.74 28.63
CA ARG A 510 43.78 -22.03 29.06
C ARG A 510 42.96 -21.70 30.34
N SER A 511 42.08 -22.50 30.95
CA SER A 511 41.57 -23.87 30.76
C SER A 511 40.27 -24.07 31.59
N SER A 512 39.56 -25.20 31.39
CA SER A 512 38.86 -26.02 32.42
C SER A 512 37.82 -25.40 33.39
N ALA A 513 36.70 -26.04 33.71
CA ALA A 513 36.03 -27.28 33.27
C ALA A 513 34.66 -27.38 33.99
N SER A 514 33.86 -28.41 33.67
CA SER A 514 32.95 -29.16 34.59
C SER A 514 31.92 -28.39 35.47
N THR A 515 30.68 -28.82 35.69
CA THR A 515 29.91 -30.05 35.41
C THR A 515 28.41 -29.68 35.58
N SER A 516 27.42 -30.39 35.07
CA SER A 516 26.72 -31.51 35.74
C SER A 516 26.44 -31.28 37.26
N GLU A 517 25.29 -31.62 37.84
CA GLU A 517 24.23 -32.50 37.34
C GLU A 517 22.86 -32.25 38.00
N SER A 518 21.87 -32.84 37.36
CA SER A 518 20.50 -33.15 37.79
C SER A 518 20.25 -33.43 39.27
N LEU A 519 19.03 -33.11 39.72
CA LEU A 519 18.29 -34.00 40.62
C LEU A 519 17.61 -35.11 39.80
N ARG A 520 18.33 -36.23 39.65
CA ARG A 520 17.81 -37.57 39.38
C ARG A 520 17.51 -38.21 40.75
N VAL A 521 16.57 -39.13 40.96
CA VAL A 521 15.71 -39.96 40.10
C VAL A 521 14.57 -40.49 41.01
N PRO A 522 13.47 -41.06 40.46
CA PRO A 522 12.26 -41.35 41.24
C PRO A 522 12.33 -42.75 41.89
N VAL A 523 11.20 -43.26 42.38
CA VAL A 523 10.70 -44.58 41.95
C VAL A 523 9.19 -44.66 42.16
N GLN A 524 8.51 -45.32 41.23
CA GLN A 524 7.07 -45.60 41.26
C GLN A 524 6.79 -46.86 42.09
N SER A 525 5.59 -47.00 42.67
CA SER A 525 4.75 -48.19 42.43
C SER A 525 3.38 -48.11 43.12
N GLN A 526 2.31 -48.28 42.34
CA GLN A 526 1.20 -49.25 42.55
C GLN A 526 0.38 -49.22 43.88
N LEU A 527 -0.95 -49.47 43.93
CA LEU A 527 -1.95 -49.95 42.95
C LEU A 527 -3.39 -49.69 43.45
N LYS A 528 -4.35 -49.67 42.50
CA LYS A 528 -5.79 -50.05 42.60
C LYS A 528 -6.87 -49.17 43.29
N LYS A 529 -7.78 -48.75 42.39
CA LYS A 529 -9.25 -48.63 42.49
C LYS A 529 -9.85 -47.39 43.17
N GLN A 530 -11.08 -47.10 42.74
CA GLN A 530 -11.64 -45.77 42.51
C GLN A 530 -12.93 -45.57 43.32
N LYS A 531 -13.07 -44.41 43.99
CA LYS A 531 -14.29 -43.56 44.06
C LYS A 531 -14.20 -42.49 45.16
N SER A 532 -13.74 -41.30 44.79
CA SER A 532 -14.41 -40.04 45.14
C SER A 532 -14.00 -38.99 44.11
N PHE A 533 -14.92 -38.09 43.72
CA PHE A 533 -14.55 -36.94 42.90
C PHE A 533 -14.04 -35.84 43.82
N THR A 534 -12.72 -35.68 43.91
CA THR A 534 -12.14 -34.55 44.64
C THR A 534 -12.23 -33.32 43.76
N VAL A 535 -12.98 -32.31 44.20
CA VAL A 535 -12.86 -30.96 43.64
C VAL A 535 -11.48 -30.44 44.02
N VAL A 536 -10.49 -30.64 43.14
CA VAL A 536 -9.19 -29.99 43.27
C VAL A 536 -9.42 -28.52 42.91
N ALA A 537 -9.57 -27.67 43.92
CA ALA A 537 -9.49 -26.23 43.74
C ALA A 537 -8.19 -25.92 42.98
N ALA A 538 -8.32 -25.25 41.83
CA ALA A 538 -7.20 -25.00 40.94
C ALA A 538 -6.10 -24.27 41.71
N LYS A 539 -4.89 -24.88 41.79
CA LYS A 539 -3.73 -24.24 42.42
C LYS A 539 -3.52 -22.86 41.79
N ALA A 540 -3.51 -21.82 42.63
CA ALA A 540 -3.23 -20.46 42.20
C ALA A 540 -1.92 -20.42 41.40
N LEU A 541 -2.01 -20.02 40.12
CA LEU A 541 -0.93 -20.01 39.15
C LEU A 541 0.04 -18.85 39.40
N SER A 542 0.81 -18.87 40.48
CA SER A 542 1.79 -17.82 40.76
C SER A 542 2.83 -17.67 39.64
N PHE A 543 3.10 -16.44 39.21
CA PHE A 543 4.12 -16.19 38.19
C PHE A 543 5.52 -16.44 38.78
N ASN A 544 6.36 -17.17 38.04
CA ASN A 544 7.78 -17.28 38.37
C ASN A 544 8.48 -15.91 38.16
N PRO A 545 9.67 -15.66 38.75
CA PRO A 545 10.30 -14.35 38.72
C PRO A 545 10.53 -13.78 37.31
N GLU A 546 10.95 -14.62 36.36
CA GLU A 546 11.18 -14.21 34.96
C GLU A 546 9.88 -13.78 34.26
N ARG A 547 8.80 -14.55 34.43
CA ARG A 547 7.48 -14.21 33.88
C ARG A 547 6.88 -12.99 34.57
N GLN A 548 7.17 -12.79 35.85
CA GLN A 548 6.76 -11.62 36.61
C GLN A 548 7.46 -10.34 36.15
N GLU A 549 8.76 -10.41 35.82
CA GLU A 549 9.50 -9.27 35.26
C GLU A 549 9.13 -9.01 33.79
N ALA A 550 8.94 -10.07 32.99
CA ALA A 550 8.39 -9.94 31.63
C ALA A 550 7.00 -9.28 31.63
N PHE A 551 6.15 -9.64 32.60
CA PHE A 551 4.86 -8.98 32.82
C PHE A 551 5.02 -7.50 33.21
N HIS A 552 5.91 -7.14 34.14
CA HIS A 552 6.19 -5.74 34.50
C HIS A 552 6.69 -4.91 33.31
N ILE A 553 7.55 -5.46 32.46
CA ILE A 553 8.05 -4.79 31.25
C ILE A 553 6.91 -4.61 30.22
N GLN A 554 6.08 -5.63 30.01
CA GLN A 554 4.97 -5.54 29.06
C GLN A 554 3.85 -4.61 29.56
N LEU A 555 3.59 -4.58 30.87
CA LEU A 555 2.68 -3.66 31.53
C LEU A 555 3.14 -2.20 31.38
N LEU A 556 4.44 -1.91 31.63
CA LEU A 556 5.00 -0.59 31.37
C LEU A 556 4.80 -0.16 29.90
N ARG A 557 5.08 -1.07 28.96
CA ARG A 557 4.89 -0.81 27.53
C ARG A 557 3.43 -0.53 27.17
N ALA A 558 2.48 -1.26 27.78
CA ALA A 558 1.06 -1.02 27.59
C ALA A 558 0.66 0.37 28.11
N PHE A 559 1.06 0.73 29.34
CA PHE A 559 0.78 2.04 29.93
C PHE A 559 1.32 3.19 29.08
N VAL A 560 2.60 3.12 28.67
CA VAL A 560 3.23 4.14 27.82
C VAL A 560 2.59 4.20 26.43
N SER A 561 2.30 3.05 25.81
CA SER A 561 1.70 3.00 24.47
C SER A 561 0.22 3.42 24.43
N ALA A 562 -0.51 3.23 25.52
CA ALA A 562 -1.92 3.64 25.64
C ALA A 562 -2.08 5.06 26.21
N GLY A 563 -1.00 5.71 26.63
CA GLY A 563 -1.03 7.04 27.25
C GLY A 563 -1.70 7.04 28.64
N TRP A 564 -1.71 5.90 29.34
CA TRP A 564 -2.34 5.79 30.65
C TRP A 564 -1.51 6.48 31.74
N SER A 565 -2.21 7.13 32.68
CA SER A 565 -1.58 7.67 33.88
C SER A 565 -0.98 6.53 34.71
N PHE A 566 0.23 6.70 35.25
CA PHE A 566 0.80 5.72 36.17
C PHE A 566 -0.02 5.54 37.46
N ASN A 567 -0.89 6.50 37.81
CA ASN A 567 -1.83 6.34 38.93
C ASN A 567 -2.87 5.24 38.66
N THR A 568 -3.18 4.96 37.39
CA THR A 568 -4.20 3.99 36.97
C THR A 568 -3.87 2.55 37.36
N ILE A 569 -2.60 2.22 37.68
CA ILE A 569 -2.24 0.86 38.14
C ILE A 569 -2.72 0.54 39.57
N GLU A 570 -3.04 1.57 40.35
CA GLU A 570 -3.54 1.49 41.73
C GLU A 570 -5.05 1.77 41.81
N ASP A 571 -5.73 1.91 40.67
CA ASP A 571 -7.19 2.02 40.60
C ASP A 571 -7.86 0.68 40.97
N VAL A 572 -8.97 0.75 41.72
CA VAL A 572 -9.64 -0.44 42.27
C VAL A 572 -10.20 -1.35 41.18
N GLU A 573 -10.79 -0.81 40.10
CA GLU A 573 -11.33 -1.62 39.02
C GLU A 573 -10.22 -2.19 38.12
N VAL A 574 -9.11 -1.46 37.97
CA VAL A 574 -7.92 -1.97 37.27
C VAL A 574 -7.25 -3.10 38.06
N MET A 575 -7.15 -2.97 39.39
CA MET A 575 -6.63 -4.04 40.24
C MET A 575 -7.53 -5.28 40.20
N LYS A 576 -8.86 -5.12 40.24
CA LYS A 576 -9.82 -6.23 40.05
C LYS A 576 -9.66 -6.91 38.68
N LEU A 577 -9.56 -6.14 37.59
CA LEU A 577 -9.36 -6.69 36.25
C LEU A 577 -8.13 -7.62 36.19
N PHE A 578 -7.00 -7.20 36.74
CA PHE A 578 -5.81 -8.06 36.77
C PHE A 578 -5.91 -9.19 37.79
N HIS A 579 -6.61 -9.00 38.91
CA HIS A 579 -6.87 -10.08 39.86
C HIS A 579 -7.72 -11.20 39.24
N ASP A 580 -8.81 -10.86 38.57
CA ASP A 580 -9.80 -11.84 38.10
C ASP A 580 -9.34 -12.55 36.81
N PHE A 581 -8.69 -11.82 35.90
CA PHE A 581 -8.24 -12.35 34.60
C PHE A 581 -6.75 -12.68 34.54
N CYS A 582 -5.95 -12.28 35.53
CA CYS A 582 -4.51 -12.57 35.64
C CYS A 582 -4.07 -12.88 37.10
N PRO A 583 -4.76 -13.75 37.87
CA PRO A 583 -4.56 -13.94 39.32
C PRO A 583 -3.14 -14.35 39.74
N GLY A 584 -2.32 -14.81 38.80
CA GLY A 584 -0.92 -15.15 39.03
C GLY A 584 0.07 -13.98 39.07
N ALA A 585 -0.33 -12.81 38.57
CA ALA A 585 0.55 -11.68 38.33
C ALA A 585 0.48 -10.64 39.45
N ARG A 586 1.62 -10.35 40.09
CA ARG A 586 1.72 -9.26 41.08
C ARG A 586 1.87 -7.93 40.35
N LEU A 587 0.91 -7.03 40.52
CA LEU A 587 1.02 -5.68 39.98
C LEU A 587 2.15 -4.89 40.67
N PRO A 588 2.93 -4.08 39.94
CA PRO A 588 3.84 -3.12 40.55
C PRO A 588 3.06 -1.86 40.95
N GLY A 589 3.30 -1.35 42.16
CA GLY A 589 2.82 -0.02 42.53
C GLY A 589 3.39 1.07 41.61
N ARG A 590 2.71 2.22 41.56
CA ARG A 590 2.98 3.38 40.72
C ARG A 590 4.45 3.80 40.75
N ASP A 591 5.04 3.89 41.94
CA ASP A 591 6.42 4.35 42.11
C ASP A 591 7.44 3.35 41.57
N LYS A 592 7.11 2.05 41.61
CA LYS A 592 7.95 1.01 41.03
C LYS A 592 7.86 1.00 39.50
N LEU A 593 6.66 1.22 38.96
CA LEU A 593 6.40 1.25 37.52
C LEU A 593 6.99 2.50 36.84
N SER A 594 6.72 3.68 37.41
CA SER A 594 7.19 4.99 36.91
C SER A 594 8.63 5.35 37.32
N GLY A 595 9.14 4.76 38.40
CA GLY A 595 10.54 4.87 38.83
C GLY A 595 11.41 3.77 38.25
N LYS A 596 11.69 2.72 39.03
CA LYS A 596 12.73 1.72 38.72
C LYS A 596 12.51 0.98 37.40
N ILE A 597 11.28 0.56 37.09
CA ILE A 597 11.00 -0.21 35.86
C ILE A 597 11.16 0.69 34.63
N LEU A 598 10.65 1.92 34.68
CA LEU A 598 10.84 2.91 33.61
C LEU A 598 12.31 3.31 33.44
N GLY A 599 13.03 3.62 34.50
CA GLY A 599 14.46 3.97 34.45
C GLY A 599 15.33 2.88 33.84
N ASN A 600 15.08 1.61 34.20
CA ASN A 600 15.75 0.46 33.59
C ASN A 600 15.43 0.35 32.09
N ALA A 601 14.16 0.54 31.70
CA ALA A 601 13.75 0.52 30.30
C ALA A 601 14.40 1.65 29.49
N VAL A 602 14.41 2.88 30.00
CA VAL A 602 15.07 4.05 29.36
C VAL A 602 16.57 3.82 29.22
N THR A 603 17.24 3.33 30.25
CA THR A 603 18.69 3.01 30.21
C THR A 603 18.98 1.99 29.10
N LYS A 604 18.19 0.92 29.04
CA LYS A 604 18.31 -0.10 27.99
C LYS A 604 18.09 0.47 26.59
N PHE A 605 17.01 1.22 26.37
CA PHE A 605 16.71 1.82 25.06
C PHE A 605 17.73 2.88 24.66
N THR A 606 18.28 3.64 25.60
CA THR A 606 19.37 4.61 25.34
C THR A 606 20.63 3.88 24.88
N ASN A 607 21.00 2.79 25.56
CA ASN A 607 22.15 1.98 25.15
C ASN A 607 21.93 1.30 23.78
N GLU A 608 20.73 0.79 23.50
CA GLU A 608 20.37 0.24 22.18
C GLU A 608 20.42 1.32 21.09
N MET A 609 19.91 2.53 21.37
CA MET A 609 19.96 3.69 20.48
C MET A 609 21.40 4.10 20.18
N VAL A 610 22.22 4.36 21.21
CA VAL A 610 23.63 4.80 21.07
C VAL A 610 24.41 3.83 20.19
N ASN A 611 24.28 2.52 20.45
CA ASN A 611 24.95 1.49 19.65
C ASN A 611 24.47 1.44 18.18
N SER A 612 23.24 1.87 17.88
CA SER A 612 22.69 1.89 16.52
C SER A 612 23.02 3.16 15.71
N VAL A 613 23.47 4.23 16.38
CA VAL A 613 23.74 5.53 15.75
C VAL A 613 25.21 5.94 15.78
N LYS A 614 26.04 5.34 16.64
CA LYS A 614 27.49 5.63 16.76
C LYS A 614 28.21 5.61 15.41
N GLY A 615 29.04 6.61 15.16
CA GLY A 615 29.76 6.84 13.89
C GLY A 615 28.90 7.46 12.79
N GLY A 616 27.58 7.58 12.99
CA GLY A 616 26.65 8.16 12.02
C GLY A 616 26.74 9.68 11.92
N LEU A 617 26.12 10.20 10.85
CA LEU A 617 25.84 11.63 10.71
C LEU A 617 24.49 11.94 11.34
N ALA A 618 24.42 13.02 12.12
CA ALA A 618 23.21 13.46 12.81
C ALA A 618 22.79 14.87 12.36
N THR A 619 21.48 15.04 12.16
CA THR A 619 20.85 16.36 12.04
C THR A 619 20.00 16.59 13.28
N ILE A 620 20.28 17.66 14.03
CA ILE A 620 19.50 18.05 15.22
C ILE A 620 18.23 18.78 14.77
N SER A 621 17.11 18.52 15.43
CA SER A 621 15.87 19.30 15.32
C SER A 621 15.41 19.76 16.70
N CYS A 622 15.12 21.05 16.83
CA CYS A 622 14.58 21.68 18.04
C CYS A 622 13.09 22.02 17.86
N ASP A 623 12.27 21.82 18.89
CA ASP A 623 10.88 22.29 18.95
C ASP A 623 10.56 22.79 20.38
N GLY A 624 9.76 23.86 20.49
CA GLY A 624 9.50 24.57 21.74
C GLY A 624 8.03 24.93 21.93
N TRP A 625 7.37 24.33 22.92
CA TRP A 625 5.94 24.53 23.20
C TRP A 625 5.67 24.94 24.64
N LYS A 626 4.39 25.23 24.93
CA LYS A 626 3.88 25.33 26.30
C LYS A 626 2.99 24.14 26.63
N ASP A 627 3.25 23.47 27.75
CA ASP A 627 2.39 22.37 28.20
C ASP A 627 1.06 22.88 28.80
N ILE A 628 0.20 21.94 29.22
CA ILE A 628 -1.10 22.26 29.86
C ILE A 628 -0.94 23.02 31.20
N SER A 629 0.21 22.87 31.86
CA SER A 629 0.60 23.62 33.06
C SER A 629 1.28 24.97 32.74
N LYS A 630 1.31 25.37 31.46
CA LYS A 630 1.91 26.59 30.91
C LYS A 630 3.43 26.67 31.03
N LYS A 631 4.12 25.56 31.33
CA LYS A 631 5.58 25.46 31.36
C LYS A 631 6.14 25.61 29.95
N HIS A 632 7.23 26.35 29.80
CA HIS A 632 7.95 26.52 28.54
C HIS A 632 8.95 25.36 28.39
N LEU A 633 8.64 24.41 27.52
CA LEU A 633 9.46 23.22 27.27
C LEU A 633 10.14 23.34 25.91
N ILE A 634 11.41 22.93 25.85
CA ILE A 634 12.17 22.81 24.59
C ILE A 634 12.64 21.37 24.46
N ALA A 635 12.16 20.66 23.44
CA ALA A 635 12.66 19.34 23.09
C ALA A 635 13.75 19.43 22.02
N PHE A 636 14.76 18.60 22.21
CA PHE A 636 15.72 18.26 21.17
C PHE A 636 15.48 16.83 20.71
N MET A 637 15.54 16.65 19.40
CA MET A 637 15.66 15.36 18.76
C MET A 637 16.85 15.41 17.82
N PHE A 638 17.36 14.25 17.43
CA PHE A 638 18.21 14.16 16.25
C PHE A 638 17.68 13.09 15.30
N THR A 639 17.97 13.27 14.02
CA THR A 639 17.76 12.26 12.99
C THR A 639 19.13 11.71 12.58
N ALA A 640 19.32 10.40 12.75
CA ALA A 640 20.47 9.66 12.23
C ALA A 640 19.97 8.36 11.60
N ASN A 641 20.63 7.87 10.55
CA ASN A 641 20.26 6.62 9.86
C ASN A 641 18.75 6.55 9.46
N ARG A 642 18.16 7.71 9.10
CA ARG A 642 16.73 7.91 8.79
C ARG A 642 15.74 7.65 9.94
N ASN A 643 16.21 7.53 11.18
CA ASN A 643 15.37 7.42 12.38
C ASN A 643 15.50 8.69 13.22
N ALA A 644 14.37 9.20 13.71
CA ALA A 644 14.33 10.31 14.66
C ALA A 644 14.34 9.79 16.10
N HIS A 645 15.16 10.40 16.95
CA HIS A 645 15.35 10.04 18.35
C HIS A 645 15.22 11.29 19.23
N LEU A 646 14.30 11.27 20.19
CA LEU A 646 14.22 12.28 21.25
C LEU A 646 15.44 12.14 22.16
N THR A 647 16.16 13.24 22.43
CA THR A 647 17.29 13.24 23.38
C THR A 647 16.83 13.71 24.75
N ARG A 648 16.40 14.98 24.83
CA ARG A 648 16.05 15.65 26.08
C ARG A 648 14.92 16.64 25.86
N VAL A 649 14.16 16.87 26.93
CA VAL A 649 13.19 17.96 27.04
C VAL A 649 13.60 18.83 28.22
N TYR A 650 13.90 20.09 27.93
CA TYR A 650 14.36 21.06 28.92
C TYR A 650 13.19 21.94 29.38
N ASP A 651 12.97 22.02 30.69
CA ASP A 651 12.10 23.05 31.28
C ASP A 651 12.86 24.39 31.32
N GLN A 652 12.43 25.33 30.48
CA GLN A 652 13.01 26.66 30.32
C GLN A 652 12.08 27.75 30.87
N SER A 653 11.11 27.39 31.73
CA SER A 653 10.12 28.33 32.28
C SER A 653 10.74 29.44 33.14
N ALA A 654 11.88 29.16 33.79
CA ALA A 654 12.59 30.10 34.66
C ALA A 654 13.64 30.96 33.92
N LYS A 655 13.84 30.76 32.61
CA LYS A 655 14.87 31.43 31.81
C LYS A 655 14.24 32.32 30.74
N ARG A 656 14.92 33.41 30.36
CA ARG A 656 14.46 34.27 29.25
C ARG A 656 14.57 33.50 27.93
N LYS A 657 13.52 33.54 27.10
CA LYS A 657 13.58 33.05 25.72
C LYS A 657 14.45 34.02 24.90
N THR A 658 15.70 33.66 24.69
CA THR A 658 16.67 34.41 23.87
C THR A 658 17.50 33.44 23.05
N GLY A 659 18.05 33.92 21.93
CA GLY A 659 18.94 33.12 21.09
C GLY A 659 20.22 32.65 21.80
N ASP A 660 20.74 33.39 22.78
CA ASP A 660 21.95 32.99 23.53
C ASP A 660 21.65 31.77 24.43
N ASN A 661 20.56 31.85 25.19
CA ASN A 661 20.15 30.77 26.09
C ASN A 661 19.85 29.48 25.30
N LEU A 662 19.27 29.60 24.11
CA LEU A 662 19.00 28.46 23.25
C LEU A 662 20.26 27.94 22.54
N ALA A 663 21.21 28.81 22.19
CA ALA A 663 22.51 28.39 21.65
C ALA A 663 23.31 27.55 22.67
N VAL A 664 23.24 27.87 23.97
CA VAL A 664 23.85 27.04 25.03
C VAL A 664 23.27 25.62 25.02
N LEU A 665 21.95 25.47 24.97
CA LEU A 665 21.31 24.15 24.91
C LEU A 665 21.66 23.39 23.62
N MET A 666 21.68 24.09 22.48
CA MET A 666 22.10 23.50 21.20
C MET A 666 23.54 22.96 21.27
N LYS A 667 24.46 23.67 21.95
CA LYS A 667 25.84 23.22 22.18
C LYS A 667 25.93 22.05 23.16
N GLU A 668 25.14 22.05 24.23
CA GLU A 668 25.04 20.91 25.17
C GLU A 668 24.56 19.64 24.46
N GLU A 669 23.60 19.76 23.53
CA GLU A 669 23.10 18.66 22.72
C GLU A 669 24.12 18.24 21.65
N ILE A 670 24.77 19.17 20.95
CA ILE A 670 25.89 18.84 20.03
C ILE A 670 27.00 18.09 20.76
N LYS A 671 27.36 18.54 21.97
CA LYS A 671 28.34 17.85 22.82
C LYS A 671 27.85 16.46 23.19
N TYR A 672 26.63 16.32 23.69
CA TYR A 672 26.07 15.01 24.04
C TYR A 672 26.05 14.04 22.85
N LEU A 673 25.67 14.51 21.66
CA LEU A 673 25.70 13.70 20.45
C LEU A 673 27.13 13.30 20.05
N ARG A 674 28.11 14.20 20.18
CA ARG A 674 29.55 13.88 20.01
C ARG A 674 30.04 12.86 21.04
N ASP A 675 29.64 12.98 22.30
CA ASP A 675 30.00 12.08 23.39
C ASP A 675 29.46 10.64 23.16
N ILE A 676 28.28 10.49 22.53
CA ILE A 676 27.75 9.18 22.07
C ILE A 676 28.29 8.75 20.68
N GLY A 677 29.21 9.53 20.10
CA GLY A 677 29.94 9.20 18.88
C GLY A 677 29.26 9.57 17.57
N LEU A 678 28.30 10.51 17.57
CA LEU A 678 27.70 11.06 16.35
C LEU A 678 28.44 12.31 15.86
N ARG A 679 28.57 12.44 14.53
CA ARG A 679 28.98 13.69 13.89
C ARG A 679 27.75 14.51 13.54
N VAL A 680 27.53 15.61 14.24
CA VAL A 680 26.47 16.57 13.89
C VAL A 680 26.86 17.28 12.58
N ILE A 681 25.98 17.23 11.58
CA ILE A 681 26.18 17.86 10.26
C ILE A 681 25.15 18.96 9.97
N GLY A 682 24.07 19.03 10.75
CA GLY A 682 23.05 20.04 10.55
C GLY A 682 22.16 20.26 11.75
N LEU A 683 21.48 21.40 11.77
CA LEU A 683 20.64 21.84 12.87
C LEU A 683 19.43 22.62 12.33
N VAL A 684 18.24 22.15 12.71
CA VAL A 684 16.94 22.57 12.16
C VAL A 684 16.01 22.99 13.30
N GLY A 685 15.11 23.93 13.02
CA GLY A 685 13.95 24.23 13.87
C GLY A 685 13.31 25.54 13.43
N ASP A 686 12.50 26.18 14.27
CA ASP A 686 11.61 27.25 13.81
C ASP A 686 12.36 28.48 13.28
N ALA A 687 11.73 29.20 12.35
CA ALA A 687 12.27 30.43 11.76
C ALA A 687 12.10 31.67 12.67
N GLY A 688 11.73 31.47 13.94
CA GLY A 688 11.63 32.52 14.93
C GLY A 688 12.97 33.25 15.14
N PRO A 689 12.95 34.56 15.46
CA PRO A 689 14.17 35.37 15.51
C PRO A 689 15.18 34.87 16.54
N ASP A 690 14.71 34.45 17.72
CA ASP A 690 15.57 33.88 18.78
C ASP A 690 16.29 32.61 18.30
N GLU A 691 15.55 31.70 17.70
CA GLU A 691 16.09 30.41 17.30
C GLU A 691 16.99 30.54 16.08
N ARG A 692 16.60 31.32 15.08
CA ARG A 692 17.47 31.65 13.94
C ARG A 692 18.78 32.30 14.39
N ARG A 693 18.75 33.13 15.44
CA ARG A 693 19.95 33.68 16.07
C ARG A 693 20.76 32.59 16.79
N ALA A 694 20.11 31.69 17.53
CA ALA A 694 20.77 30.55 18.18
C ALA A 694 21.52 29.66 17.17
N ARG A 695 20.85 29.27 16.06
CA ARG A 695 21.44 28.48 14.98
C ARG A 695 22.67 29.17 14.37
N ARG A 696 22.59 30.48 14.12
CA ARG A 696 23.71 31.28 13.59
C ARG A 696 24.89 31.39 14.56
N LEU A 697 24.64 31.54 15.85
CA LEU A 697 25.71 31.54 16.87
C LEU A 697 26.44 30.18 16.90
N VAL A 698 25.70 29.08 16.82
CA VAL A 698 26.30 27.73 16.71
C VAL A 698 27.10 27.58 15.41
N GLN A 699 26.56 28.00 14.26
CA GLN A 699 27.25 27.89 12.97
C GLN A 699 28.52 28.77 12.89
N ALA A 700 28.55 29.92 13.56
CA ALA A 700 29.74 30.78 13.61
C ALA A 700 30.92 30.10 14.33
N GLU A 701 30.63 29.28 15.34
CA GLU A 701 31.64 28.49 16.06
C GLU A 701 31.91 27.12 15.39
N GLU A 702 30.93 26.58 14.68
CA GLU A 702 30.97 25.26 14.04
C GLU A 702 30.57 25.35 12.54
N PRO A 703 31.42 25.93 11.65
CA PRO A 703 31.03 26.27 10.27
C PRO A 703 30.63 25.07 9.39
N HIS A 704 30.95 23.86 9.81
CA HIS A 704 30.59 22.62 9.13
C HIS A 704 29.13 22.19 9.39
N ILE A 705 28.41 22.84 10.32
CA ILE A 705 27.01 22.54 10.62
C ILE A 705 26.10 23.34 9.68
N LEU A 706 25.31 22.62 8.89
CA LEU A 706 24.28 23.20 8.02
C LEU A 706 23.08 23.64 8.87
N ILE A 707 22.80 24.95 8.90
CA ILE A 707 21.57 25.44 9.53
C ILE A 707 20.44 25.49 8.50
N ALA A 708 19.26 25.01 8.88
CA ALA A 708 18.06 25.13 8.07
C ALA A 708 16.88 25.60 8.92
N ASP A 709 15.94 26.29 8.29
CA ASP A 709 14.66 26.59 8.92
C ASP A 709 13.74 25.38 8.78
N CYS A 710 12.87 25.16 9.77
CA CYS A 710 11.86 24.12 9.75
C CYS A 710 10.94 24.36 8.55
N TRP A 711 11.06 23.50 7.53
CA TRP A 711 10.22 23.49 6.32
C TRP A 711 8.75 23.69 6.66
N SER A 712 8.33 23.01 7.70
CA SER A 712 6.98 22.92 8.14
C SER A 712 6.49 24.22 8.80
N HIS A 713 7.37 24.96 9.49
CA HIS A 713 7.11 26.34 9.92
C HIS A 713 7.09 27.34 8.75
N GLN A 714 7.77 27.05 7.63
CA GLN A 714 7.68 27.90 6.42
C GLN A 714 6.27 27.88 5.80
N ILE A 715 5.58 26.75 5.79
CA ILE A 715 4.25 26.65 5.14
C ILE A 715 3.23 27.64 5.74
N PRO A 716 3.05 27.76 7.08
CA PRO A 716 2.24 28.83 7.67
C PRO A 716 2.73 30.25 7.38
N LEU A 717 4.05 30.48 7.25
CA LEU A 717 4.58 31.80 6.91
C LEU A 717 4.25 32.17 5.45
N ILE A 718 4.43 31.24 4.51
CA ILE A 718 4.04 31.40 3.10
C ILE A 718 2.53 31.68 3.01
N LEU A 719 1.69 30.94 3.76
CA LEU A 719 0.25 31.20 3.80
C LEU A 719 -0.07 32.57 4.43
N ALA A 720 0.67 32.99 5.46
CA ALA A 720 0.49 34.31 6.07
C ALA A 720 0.89 35.45 5.13
N ASP A 721 1.95 35.28 4.34
CA ASP A 721 2.40 36.26 3.35
C ASP A 721 1.50 36.28 2.11
N TYR A 722 1.02 35.11 1.66
CA TYR A 722 -0.03 35.02 0.63
C TYR A 722 -1.33 35.69 1.10
N LYS A 723 -1.71 35.51 2.38
CA LYS A 723 -2.85 36.23 2.98
C LYS A 723 -2.63 37.75 2.99
N LYS A 724 -1.41 38.25 3.24
CA LYS A 724 -1.12 39.70 3.13
C LYS A 724 -1.20 40.18 1.67
N GLY A 725 -0.73 39.39 0.72
CA GLY A 725 -0.73 39.70 -0.71
C GLY A 725 -2.09 39.55 -1.40
N ASN A 726 -3.03 38.78 -0.84
CA ASN A 726 -4.36 38.53 -1.38
C ASN A 726 -5.47 38.95 -0.38
N PRO A 727 -5.88 40.23 -0.39
CA PRO A 727 -6.92 40.74 0.51
C PRO A 727 -8.28 40.04 0.37
N ALA A 728 -8.64 39.60 -0.85
CA ALA A 728 -9.91 38.91 -1.09
C ALA A 728 -9.96 37.56 -0.37
N LEU A 729 -8.89 36.77 -0.48
CA LEU A 729 -8.74 35.53 0.28
C LEU A 729 -8.68 35.79 1.78
N ALA A 730 -7.96 36.83 2.22
CA ALA A 730 -7.84 37.18 3.63
C ALA A 730 -9.19 37.42 4.30
N ILE A 731 -10.10 38.13 3.62
CA ILE A 731 -11.48 38.36 4.06
C ILE A 731 -12.22 37.03 4.22
N VAL A 732 -12.22 36.17 3.20
CA VAL A 732 -12.92 34.87 3.23
C VAL A 732 -12.39 33.97 4.36
N MET A 733 -11.07 33.90 4.53
CA MET A 733 -10.44 33.16 5.62
C MET A 733 -10.88 33.69 6.99
N ASP A 734 -10.80 35.00 7.23
CA ASP A 734 -11.19 35.58 8.51
C ASP A 734 -12.69 35.45 8.79
N GLU A 735 -13.54 35.52 7.77
CA GLU A 735 -14.98 35.27 7.88
C GLU A 735 -15.27 33.82 8.25
N GLY A 736 -14.67 32.84 7.56
CA GLY A 736 -14.80 31.41 7.90
C GLY A 736 -14.25 31.08 9.29
N GLY A 737 -13.10 31.66 9.65
CA GLY A 737 -12.53 31.57 10.98
C GLY A 737 -13.45 32.16 12.06
N ASN A 738 -14.14 33.27 11.77
CA ASN A 738 -15.12 33.88 12.66
C ASN A 738 -16.39 33.03 12.82
N VAL A 739 -16.91 32.41 11.76
CA VAL A 739 -18.05 31.46 11.85
C VAL A 739 -17.68 30.28 12.75
N VAL A 740 -16.55 29.61 12.48
CA VAL A 740 -16.04 28.49 13.29
C VAL A 740 -15.85 28.91 14.76
N LYS A 741 -15.19 30.05 14.99
CA LYS A 741 -14.94 30.58 16.34
C LYS A 741 -16.25 30.89 17.06
N TRP A 742 -17.23 31.44 16.36
CA TRP A 742 -18.49 31.82 16.97
C TRP A 742 -19.27 30.58 17.41
N PHE A 743 -19.51 29.60 16.54
CA PHE A 743 -20.21 28.37 16.90
C PHE A 743 -19.49 27.61 18.03
N ASN A 744 -18.16 27.46 17.97
CA ASN A 744 -17.39 26.80 19.03
C ASN A 744 -17.45 27.49 20.41
N ASN A 745 -17.88 28.76 20.49
CA ASN A 745 -18.07 29.49 21.75
C ASN A 745 -19.54 29.63 22.18
N HIS A 746 -20.51 29.13 21.40
CA HIS A 746 -21.94 29.21 21.73
C HIS A 746 -22.55 27.81 21.76
N SER A 747 -22.51 27.17 22.94
CA SER A 747 -22.88 25.76 23.14
C SER A 747 -24.28 25.38 22.67
N ILE A 748 -25.26 26.30 22.79
CA ILE A 748 -26.63 26.06 22.32
C ILE A 748 -26.68 25.98 20.79
N ALA A 749 -26.08 26.95 20.09
CA ALA A 749 -26.02 26.95 18.63
C ALA A 749 -25.20 25.78 18.07
N LEU A 750 -24.12 25.38 18.77
CA LEU A 750 -23.34 24.19 18.43
C LEU A 750 -24.14 22.89 18.65
N GLY A 751 -24.88 22.77 19.76
CA GLY A 751 -25.73 21.61 20.01
C GLY A 751 -26.88 21.46 19.00
N MET A 752 -27.43 22.57 18.53
CA MET A 752 -28.40 22.59 17.42
C MET A 752 -27.77 22.14 16.10
N LEU A 753 -26.53 22.56 15.81
CA LEU A 753 -25.77 22.08 14.65
C LEU A 753 -25.47 20.59 14.73
N ASP A 754 -25.05 20.10 15.89
CA ASP A 754 -24.77 18.68 16.12
C ASP A 754 -26.02 17.81 15.97
N LYS A 755 -27.20 18.35 16.31
CA LYS A 755 -28.49 17.68 16.05
C LYS A 755 -28.78 17.57 14.55
N GLU A 756 -28.77 18.69 13.82
CA GLU A 756 -29.03 18.63 12.37
C GLU A 756 -28.00 17.76 11.63
N GLN A 757 -26.72 17.77 12.06
CA GLN A 757 -25.71 16.86 11.50
C GLN A 757 -26.08 15.37 11.68
N LYS A 758 -26.61 14.96 12.85
CA LYS A 758 -27.07 13.57 13.07
C LYS A 758 -28.24 13.20 12.16
N ASP A 759 -29.17 14.13 11.94
CA ASP A 759 -30.35 13.90 11.13
C ASP A 759 -30.02 13.90 9.62
N ILE A 760 -28.97 14.61 9.19
CA ILE A 760 -28.50 14.68 7.79
C ILE A 760 -27.56 13.52 7.42
N ASN A 761 -26.67 13.10 8.34
CA ASN A 761 -25.62 12.13 8.03
C ASN A 761 -26.12 10.68 8.17
N PRO A 762 -26.06 9.84 7.12
CA PRO A 762 -26.62 8.48 7.15
C PRO A 762 -26.03 7.53 8.21
N ASP A 763 -24.86 7.86 8.76
CA ASP A 763 -24.18 7.12 9.82
C ASP A 763 -24.29 7.78 11.21
N GLY A 764 -25.10 8.84 11.33
CA GLY A 764 -25.31 9.60 12.57
C GLY A 764 -24.07 10.32 13.11
N LYS A 765 -22.99 10.46 12.32
CA LYS A 765 -21.76 11.11 12.79
C LYS A 765 -21.92 12.63 12.86
N VAL A 766 -21.24 13.22 13.83
CA VAL A 766 -21.12 14.67 14.02
C VAL A 766 -19.68 15.09 13.71
N HIS A 767 -19.51 16.13 12.89
CA HIS A 767 -18.20 16.67 12.55
C HIS A 767 -17.91 17.97 13.33
N VAL A 768 -16.95 17.89 14.26
CA VAL A 768 -16.50 19.04 15.06
C VAL A 768 -15.93 20.15 14.16
N LEU A 769 -16.25 21.42 14.43
CA LEU A 769 -15.68 22.57 13.73
C LEU A 769 -14.22 22.82 14.15
N ILE A 770 -13.30 22.80 13.19
CA ILE A 770 -11.86 22.91 13.45
C ILE A 770 -11.44 24.38 13.49
N PHE A 771 -11.10 24.90 14.68
CA PHE A 771 -10.55 26.25 14.80
C PHE A 771 -9.10 26.31 14.26
N PRO A 772 -8.78 27.22 13.31
CA PRO A 772 -7.46 27.26 12.68
C PRO A 772 -6.41 27.89 13.60
N ILE A 773 -5.53 27.04 14.16
CA ILE A 773 -4.35 27.49 14.92
C ILE A 773 -3.20 27.73 13.94
N ILE A 774 -2.71 28.98 13.87
CA ILE A 774 -1.71 29.46 12.89
C ILE A 774 -0.43 28.60 12.87
N THR A 775 -0.02 28.00 13.98
CA THR A 775 1.21 27.20 14.08
C THR A 775 1.15 25.81 13.42
N ARG A 776 -0.01 25.37 12.90
CA ARG A 776 -0.17 24.04 12.28
C ARG A 776 -0.35 24.12 10.76
N TRP A 777 0.39 23.27 10.06
CA TRP A 777 0.78 23.43 8.64
C TRP A 777 -0.36 23.30 7.62
N THR A 778 -1.55 22.89 8.05
CA THR A 778 -2.78 22.80 7.23
C THR A 778 -4.01 23.38 7.93
N ALA A 779 -3.86 24.10 9.06
CA ALA A 779 -4.96 24.43 9.96
C ALA A 779 -6.12 25.18 9.30
N TRP A 780 -5.80 26.16 8.44
CA TRP A 780 -6.79 26.92 7.68
C TRP A 780 -7.50 26.08 6.62
N PHE A 781 -6.77 25.26 5.86
CA PHE A 781 -7.36 24.32 4.90
C PHE A 781 -8.31 23.34 5.60
N CYS A 782 -7.88 22.72 6.71
CA CYS A 782 -8.73 21.81 7.47
C CYS A 782 -9.95 22.51 8.08
N ALA A 783 -9.82 23.77 8.51
CA ALA A 783 -10.95 24.57 8.99
C ALA A 783 -11.99 24.84 7.90
N LEU A 784 -11.56 25.34 6.73
CA LEU A 784 -12.46 25.69 5.62
C LEU A 784 -13.04 24.43 4.93
N ALA A 785 -12.25 23.38 4.71
CA ALA A 785 -12.75 22.11 4.19
C ALA A 785 -13.75 21.44 5.14
N ARG A 786 -13.55 21.53 6.46
CA ARG A 786 -14.54 21.10 7.46
C ARG A 786 -15.80 21.97 7.41
N LEU A 787 -15.65 23.28 7.23
CA LEU A 787 -16.76 24.23 7.14
C LEU A 787 -17.64 23.96 5.90
N LEU A 788 -17.03 23.63 4.76
CA LEU A 788 -17.74 23.18 3.55
C LEU A 788 -18.44 21.83 3.76
N LEU A 789 -17.77 20.86 4.41
CA LEU A 789 -18.36 19.55 4.71
C LEU A 789 -19.64 19.67 5.56
N VAL A 790 -19.68 20.60 6.52
CA VAL A 790 -20.85 20.83 7.38
C VAL A 790 -21.79 21.93 6.87
N ARG A 791 -21.56 22.48 5.67
CA ARG A 791 -22.31 23.61 5.08
C ARG A 791 -23.83 23.44 5.22
N ARG A 792 -24.35 22.29 4.76
CA ARG A 792 -25.80 22.00 4.78
C ARG A 792 -26.38 21.97 6.20
N GLY A 793 -25.62 21.44 7.17
CA GLY A 793 -26.00 21.48 8.58
C GLY A 793 -26.06 22.91 9.09
N LEU A 794 -25.03 23.72 8.82
CA LEU A 794 -24.96 25.13 9.21
C LEU A 794 -26.09 25.98 8.59
N GLU A 795 -26.41 25.79 7.31
CA GLU A 795 -27.51 26.45 6.61
C GLU A 795 -28.88 26.12 7.23
N ILE A 796 -29.13 24.83 7.47
CA ILE A 796 -30.39 24.37 8.10
C ILE A 796 -30.47 24.91 9.54
N THR A 797 -29.43 24.75 10.37
CA THR A 797 -29.39 25.28 11.74
C THR A 797 -29.63 26.79 11.77
N SER A 798 -28.97 27.55 10.89
CA SER A 798 -29.09 29.01 10.86
C SER A 798 -30.45 29.51 10.37
N THR A 799 -31.19 28.67 9.65
CA THR A 799 -32.51 28.98 9.09
C THR A 799 -33.64 28.52 10.01
N LYS A 800 -33.60 27.25 10.43
CA LYS A 800 -34.58 26.57 11.29
C LYS A 800 -34.60 27.13 12.71
N TYR A 801 -33.43 27.41 13.28
CA TYR A 801 -33.26 27.85 14.66
C TYR A 801 -32.87 29.33 14.78
N HIS A 802 -33.23 30.17 13.80
CA HIS A 802 -32.76 31.56 13.72
C HIS A 802 -33.03 32.36 15.00
N ASP A 803 -34.28 32.39 15.45
CA ASP A 803 -34.70 33.18 16.60
C ASP A 803 -34.25 32.55 17.93
N GLU A 804 -34.33 31.23 18.06
CA GLU A 804 -33.84 30.47 19.22
C GLU A 804 -32.33 30.75 19.46
N ILE A 805 -31.54 30.78 18.38
CA ILE A 805 -30.12 31.14 18.46
C ILE A 805 -29.97 32.61 18.89
N LEU A 806 -30.74 33.55 18.34
CA LEU A 806 -30.64 34.97 18.71
C LEU A 806 -31.04 35.24 20.17
N ASP A 807 -31.92 34.45 20.76
CA ASP A 807 -32.27 34.56 22.18
C ASP A 807 -31.25 33.87 23.10
N SER A 808 -30.61 32.79 22.64
CA SER A 808 -29.56 32.09 23.39
C SER A 808 -28.29 32.94 23.66
N VAL A 809 -28.03 33.95 22.83
CA VAL A 809 -26.79 34.79 22.86
C VAL A 809 -26.84 35.89 23.93
N GLY A 810 -27.98 36.05 24.61
CA GLY A 810 -28.14 36.95 25.74
C GLY A 810 -28.65 38.35 25.38
N ARG A 811 -28.77 39.23 26.39
CA ARG A 811 -29.50 40.51 26.29
C ARG A 811 -28.71 41.67 25.66
N LYS A 812 -27.40 41.52 25.41
CA LYS A 812 -26.56 42.62 24.89
C LYS A 812 -26.76 42.77 23.39
N ALA A 813 -27.19 43.95 22.94
CA ALA A 813 -27.40 44.27 21.52
C ALA A 813 -26.20 43.84 20.65
N ARG A 814 -24.99 44.27 21.02
CA ARG A 814 -23.72 43.92 20.34
C ARG A 814 -23.53 42.42 20.07
N ASP A 815 -23.98 41.56 20.97
CA ASP A 815 -23.77 40.12 20.85
C ASP A 815 -24.87 39.48 19.97
N LYS A 816 -26.12 39.95 20.07
CA LYS A 816 -27.19 39.65 19.08
C LYS A 816 -26.83 40.14 17.67
N ASP A 817 -26.19 41.30 17.54
CA ASP A 817 -25.75 41.85 16.25
C ASP A 817 -24.66 40.98 15.60
N LYS A 818 -23.67 40.53 16.37
CA LYS A 818 -22.67 39.53 15.90
C LYS A 818 -23.34 38.24 15.44
N ALA A 819 -24.28 37.72 16.23
CA ALA A 819 -25.02 36.51 15.86
C ALA A 819 -25.78 36.70 14.53
N ARG A 820 -26.49 37.82 14.34
CA ARG A 820 -27.15 38.14 13.05
C ARG A 820 -26.16 38.22 11.89
N ILE A 821 -24.96 38.76 12.08
CA ILE A 821 -23.91 38.78 11.04
C ILE A 821 -23.46 37.36 10.67
N ILE A 822 -23.18 36.51 11.66
CA ILE A 822 -22.75 35.11 11.44
C ILE A 822 -23.86 34.29 10.77
N LEU A 823 -25.10 34.36 11.25
CA LEU A 823 -26.23 33.62 10.69
C LEU A 823 -26.60 34.11 9.28
N ARG A 824 -26.43 35.40 8.97
CA ARG A 824 -26.60 35.93 7.61
C ARG A 824 -25.49 35.41 6.69
N ARG A 825 -24.23 35.38 7.17
CA ARG A 825 -23.09 34.89 6.40
C ARG A 825 -23.24 33.43 5.99
N VAL A 826 -23.71 32.59 6.91
CA VAL A 826 -23.98 31.16 6.65
C VAL A 826 -25.10 30.94 5.62
N LYS A 827 -25.97 31.94 5.39
CA LYS A 827 -27.04 31.90 4.37
C LYS A 827 -26.64 32.54 3.04
N ASP A 828 -25.41 33.00 2.88
CA ASP A 828 -24.91 33.66 1.66
C ASP A 828 -24.22 32.63 0.75
N ASP A 829 -24.93 32.15 -0.26
CA ASP A 829 -24.40 31.22 -1.27
C ASP A 829 -23.14 31.76 -1.96
N SER A 830 -23.08 33.07 -2.22
CA SER A 830 -21.93 33.72 -2.87
C SER A 830 -20.68 33.75 -1.99
N TRP A 831 -20.85 33.63 -0.67
CA TRP A 831 -19.74 33.44 0.26
C TRP A 831 -19.29 31.99 0.28
N TRP A 832 -20.22 31.02 0.26
CA TRP A 832 -19.85 29.61 0.17
C TRP A 832 -19.11 29.24 -1.11
N GLU A 833 -19.47 29.84 -2.24
CA GLU A 833 -18.71 29.72 -3.50
C GLU A 833 -17.26 30.24 -3.33
N LYS A 834 -17.07 31.39 -2.67
CA LYS A 834 -15.75 31.95 -2.36
C LYS A 834 -14.95 31.13 -1.34
N VAL A 835 -15.60 30.32 -0.51
CA VAL A 835 -14.94 29.37 0.42
C VAL A 835 -14.54 28.08 -0.29
N ALA A 836 -15.23 27.72 -1.39
CA ALA A 836 -14.98 26.52 -2.18
C ALA A 836 -13.98 26.71 -3.33
N THR A 837 -13.72 27.96 -3.73
CA THR A 837 -12.74 28.38 -4.75
C THR A 837 -11.40 28.74 -4.13
#